data_AF-A0A7C2JL89-F1
#
_entry.id   AF-A0A7C2JL89-F1
#
_cell.length_a   1.000
_cell.length_b   1.000
_cell.length_c   1.000
_cell.angle_alpha   90.00
_cell.angle_beta   90.00
_cell.angle_gamma   90.00
#
_symmetry.space_group_name_H-M   'P 1'
#
loop_
_entity.id
_entity.type
_entity.pdbx_description
1 polymer ?
#
loop_
_entity_poly.entity_id
_entity_poly.type
_entity_poly.pdbx_seq_one_letter_code
_entity_poly.pdbx_strand_id
1 'polypeptide(L)'
;MRLRPARTFIVEPNLPGPLEPLRKLSRNLYWTWNTDAAALFERIDRELWRATDHNPVRLLQLVAPERLHELAEDAGFIEHQRRAAEALEAYLRRPPILTIEGLERGDAIAYFSLEFALAECLPNYSGGLGVLAGDHLKSASDLGLPLVGVGLFYHEGYFRQEISPDGWQQEVYLDLDPATLPMQHVLGADGKPLEVSIPFDGRDVWAQAWRIDVGKTPLYVLSTNIERNAPPDREITARLYGGDNETRIQQEMVLGIGGVRLLQALGIEPAVCHMNEGHSALLGVERIRAAMEQFGATFAEARLPVTGATVFTTHTAVAAGIDLFPPDLVRRYLAHTWQRLGVDERTFLDLGRTRPGDDGEPFSMAVLGLNLSGYRNGVSKLHRGVSQRLWETAWPNLPRELVPIDAITNGVHLPTWVSHEMGELFDRYVGPAWRDDPERANWMAVYDIPDEELWRVHEGQRQQLILRAKQQHTEDLLRRGLPARDIEGGRTLDPGALTIGFARRFAGYKRATLLLRDLDRLARIIGNAERPVQVLFSGKAHPRDDGAKALIREVVQASRSPEFRGRLLLLERYDVELGRLLVAGSDVWLNTPLRPLEASGTSGMKACANGVLHMSVLDGWWWEAYRPGTGWAIGRNRVDDDPEAQDAFDAESLYGLLEDEVIPLFYDRDAQGVPREWVRRMKATIVAYAPRFSTNRMVSDYATRAYSPAAAAWHALRANGLERAREVAAWLDRVRAGWNAVKVYAVEDDGSEVRPAGAPVQVRVQL
;
A
#
# COMPACT_ATOMS: atom_id res chain seq x y z
N MET A 1 -14.31 16.63 -28.12
CA MET A 1 -15.30 17.23 -27.21
C MET A 1 -16.03 16.07 -26.54
N ARG A 2 -15.67 15.68 -25.30
CA ARG A 2 -16.35 14.59 -24.58
C ARG A 2 -17.72 15.12 -24.15
N LEU A 3 -18.80 14.49 -24.60
CA LEU A 3 -20.17 14.78 -24.15
C LEU A 3 -20.25 14.42 -22.66
N ARG A 4 -20.46 15.42 -21.79
CA ARG A 4 -20.75 15.19 -20.38
C ARG A 4 -22.25 15.27 -20.15
N PRO A 5 -22.84 14.39 -19.32
CA PRO A 5 -24.25 14.49 -18.96
C PRO A 5 -24.51 15.81 -18.23
N ALA A 6 -25.60 16.49 -18.58
CA ALA A 6 -25.98 17.77 -17.96
C ALA A 6 -26.49 17.61 -16.51
N ARG A 7 -26.76 16.37 -16.08
CA ARG A 7 -27.11 15.96 -14.72
C ARG A 7 -26.73 14.49 -14.54
N THR A 8 -26.08 14.16 -13.42
CA THR A 8 -25.80 12.78 -13.02
C THR A 8 -26.91 12.31 -12.08
N PHE A 9 -27.61 11.24 -12.44
CA PHE A 9 -28.59 10.59 -11.56
C PHE A 9 -27.98 9.29 -11.03
N ILE A 10 -28.04 9.06 -9.72
CA ILE A 10 -27.75 7.74 -9.18
C ILE A 10 -28.97 6.87 -9.47
N VAL A 11 -28.83 5.99 -10.47
CA VAL A 11 -29.86 4.98 -10.75
C VAL A 11 -29.62 3.82 -9.79
N GLU A 12 -30.44 3.76 -8.74
CA GLU A 12 -30.45 2.61 -7.86
C GLU A 12 -31.20 1.45 -8.52
N PRO A 13 -30.67 0.21 -8.46
CA PRO A 13 -31.39 -0.94 -8.94
C PRO A 13 -32.66 -1.14 -8.09
N ASN A 14 -33.78 -1.37 -8.76
CA ASN A 14 -35.04 -1.73 -8.13
C ASN A 14 -34.98 -3.21 -7.73
N LEU A 15 -34.45 -3.47 -6.53
CA LEU A 15 -34.33 -4.83 -6.00
C LEU A 15 -35.70 -5.31 -5.50
N PRO A 16 -36.12 -6.55 -5.84
CA PRO A 16 -37.25 -7.20 -5.17
C PRO A 16 -37.03 -7.21 -3.65
N GLY A 17 -38.11 -7.08 -2.86
CA GLY A 17 -38.03 -7.00 -1.40
C GLY A 17 -37.13 -8.05 -0.73
N PRO A 18 -37.18 -9.34 -1.12
CA PRO A 18 -36.29 -10.38 -0.58
C PRO A 18 -34.79 -10.15 -0.84
N LEU A 19 -34.43 -9.38 -1.87
CA LEU A 19 -33.04 -9.13 -2.29
C LEU A 19 -32.45 -7.82 -1.74
N GLU A 20 -33.23 -7.06 -0.98
CA GLU A 20 -32.79 -5.78 -0.41
C GLU A 20 -31.48 -5.85 0.43
N PRO A 21 -31.16 -6.95 1.15
CA PRO A 21 -29.85 -7.10 1.80
C PRO A 21 -28.63 -6.96 0.87
N LEU A 22 -28.76 -7.24 -0.44
CA LEU A 22 -27.69 -7.04 -1.42
C LEU A 22 -27.28 -5.57 -1.53
N ARG A 23 -28.18 -4.62 -1.25
CA ARG A 23 -27.86 -3.19 -1.29
C ARG A 23 -26.80 -2.83 -0.23
N LYS A 24 -26.94 -3.38 0.98
CA LYS A 24 -25.96 -3.16 2.05
C LYS A 24 -24.66 -3.91 1.77
N LEU A 25 -24.75 -5.17 1.34
CA LEU A 25 -23.58 -5.98 1.01
C LEU A 25 -22.73 -5.36 -0.12
N SER A 26 -23.37 -4.83 -1.17
CA SER A 26 -22.66 -4.25 -2.31
C SER A 26 -21.93 -2.94 -1.98
N ARG A 27 -22.34 -2.22 -0.94
CA ARG A 27 -21.78 -0.93 -0.53
C ARG A 27 -20.71 -1.00 0.55
N ASN A 28 -20.48 -2.18 1.15
CA ASN A 28 -19.43 -2.38 2.15
C ASN A 28 -18.36 -3.34 1.60
N LEU A 29 -17.11 -2.90 1.54
CA LEU A 29 -16.01 -3.66 0.92
C LEU A 29 -15.60 -4.94 1.68
N TYR A 30 -16.27 -5.28 2.77
CA TYR A 30 -16.11 -6.56 3.47
C TYR A 30 -16.14 -7.78 2.54
N TRP A 31 -16.93 -7.73 1.45
CA TRP A 31 -16.95 -8.79 0.43
C TRP A 31 -15.59 -9.03 -0.24
N THR A 32 -14.67 -8.05 -0.23
CA THR A 32 -13.35 -8.17 -0.86
C THR A 32 -12.39 -9.09 -0.09
N TRP A 33 -12.70 -9.43 1.18
CA TRP A 33 -11.95 -10.41 1.98
C TRP A 33 -12.85 -11.43 2.71
N ASN A 34 -14.14 -11.44 2.37
CA ASN A 34 -15.08 -12.49 2.76
C ASN A 34 -15.50 -13.28 1.51
N THR A 35 -14.97 -14.49 1.38
CA THR A 35 -15.16 -15.33 0.19
C THR A 35 -16.62 -15.74 -0.02
N ASP A 36 -17.38 -15.91 1.06
CA ASP A 36 -18.80 -16.27 0.97
C ASP A 36 -19.66 -15.13 0.38
N ALA A 37 -19.38 -13.88 0.79
CA ALA A 37 -20.02 -12.70 0.24
C ALA A 37 -19.61 -12.44 -1.22
N ALA A 38 -18.34 -12.66 -1.58
CA ALA A 38 -17.90 -12.57 -2.98
C ALA A 38 -18.58 -13.63 -3.87
N ALA A 39 -18.66 -14.87 -3.40
CA ALA A 39 -19.31 -15.97 -4.12
C ALA A 39 -20.82 -15.72 -4.32
N LEU A 40 -21.48 -15.01 -3.39
CA LEU A 40 -22.87 -14.61 -3.54
C LEU A 40 -23.07 -13.73 -4.79
N PHE A 41 -22.19 -12.75 -5.01
CA PHE A 41 -22.27 -11.88 -6.19
C PHE A 41 -21.92 -12.61 -7.48
N GLU A 42 -20.91 -13.49 -7.47
CA GLU A 42 -20.58 -14.33 -8.64
C GLU A 42 -21.76 -15.24 -9.05
N ARG A 43 -22.56 -15.72 -8.08
CA ARG A 43 -23.72 -16.58 -8.32
C ARG A 43 -24.91 -15.86 -8.98
N ILE A 44 -24.97 -14.52 -8.89
CA ILE A 44 -26.01 -13.72 -9.57
C ILE A 44 -25.84 -13.88 -11.08
N ASP A 45 -24.65 -13.53 -11.57
CA ASP A 45 -24.21 -13.67 -12.96
C ASP A 45 -22.68 -13.65 -13.02
N ARG A 46 -22.08 -14.79 -13.34
CA ARG A 46 -20.62 -14.98 -13.33
C ARG A 46 -19.90 -14.18 -14.42
N GLU A 47 -20.50 -14.08 -15.60
CA GLU A 47 -19.89 -13.38 -16.72
C GLU A 47 -19.95 -11.87 -16.49
N LEU A 48 -21.09 -11.37 -16.02
CA LEU A 48 -21.27 -9.97 -15.68
C LEU A 48 -20.44 -9.54 -14.47
N TRP A 49 -20.27 -10.42 -13.47
CA TRP A 49 -19.37 -10.18 -12.34
C TRP A 49 -17.93 -9.89 -12.78
N ARG A 50 -17.42 -10.68 -13.75
CA ARG A 50 -16.10 -10.46 -14.36
C ARG A 50 -16.07 -9.22 -15.25
N ALA A 51 -17.10 -9.03 -16.08
CA ALA A 51 -17.18 -7.90 -17.02
C ALA A 51 -17.29 -6.53 -16.33
N THR A 52 -17.71 -6.51 -15.07
CA THR A 52 -17.81 -5.30 -14.24
C THR A 52 -16.61 -5.09 -13.32
N ASP A 53 -15.50 -5.80 -13.54
CA ASP A 53 -14.30 -5.77 -12.69
C ASP A 53 -14.65 -6.04 -11.22
N HIS A 54 -15.51 -7.03 -10.98
CA HIS A 54 -15.96 -7.42 -9.64
C HIS A 54 -16.65 -6.28 -8.87
N ASN A 55 -17.45 -5.47 -9.57
CA ASN A 55 -18.19 -4.37 -8.97
C ASN A 55 -19.63 -4.78 -8.64
N PRO A 56 -19.99 -4.99 -7.35
CA PRO A 56 -21.31 -5.49 -7.00
C PRO A 56 -22.41 -4.45 -7.22
N VAL A 57 -22.09 -3.15 -7.11
CA VAL A 57 -23.05 -2.08 -7.40
C VAL A 57 -23.39 -2.06 -8.89
N ARG A 58 -22.35 -2.10 -9.74
CA ARG A 58 -22.54 -2.12 -11.20
C ARG A 58 -23.21 -3.42 -11.68
N LEU A 59 -22.86 -4.56 -11.10
CA LEU A 59 -23.51 -5.85 -11.34
C LEU A 59 -25.02 -5.74 -11.13
N LEU A 60 -25.45 -5.23 -9.97
CA LEU A 60 -26.87 -5.09 -9.63
C LEU A 60 -27.60 -4.07 -10.53
N GLN A 61 -26.89 -3.07 -11.07
CA GLN A 61 -27.46 -2.12 -12.04
C GLN A 61 -27.65 -2.72 -13.45
N LEU A 62 -26.83 -3.71 -13.82
CA LEU A 62 -26.80 -4.28 -15.18
C LEU A 62 -27.56 -5.60 -15.31
N VAL A 63 -27.71 -6.35 -14.21
CA VAL A 63 -28.41 -7.63 -14.22
C VAL A 63 -29.86 -7.46 -14.66
N ALA A 64 -30.34 -8.41 -15.47
CA ALA A 64 -31.71 -8.39 -16.00
C ALA A 64 -32.74 -8.46 -14.85
N PRO A 65 -33.84 -7.67 -14.91
CA PRO A 65 -34.90 -7.73 -13.90
C PRO A 65 -35.48 -9.13 -13.70
N GLU A 66 -35.62 -9.91 -14.77
CA GLU A 66 -36.13 -11.29 -14.73
C GLU A 66 -35.24 -12.18 -13.86
N ARG A 67 -33.91 -12.04 -14.01
CA ARG A 67 -32.93 -12.77 -13.21
C ARG A 67 -33.03 -12.41 -11.72
N LEU A 68 -33.27 -11.14 -11.39
CA LEU A 68 -33.50 -10.73 -10.00
C LEU A 68 -34.80 -11.33 -9.43
N HIS A 69 -35.86 -11.48 -10.22
CA HIS A 69 -37.09 -12.13 -9.76
C HIS A 69 -36.89 -13.64 -9.55
N GLU A 70 -36.17 -14.33 -10.45
CA GLU A 70 -35.79 -15.73 -10.26
C GLU A 70 -35.00 -15.94 -8.95
N LEU A 71 -34.01 -15.10 -8.70
CA LEU A 71 -33.20 -15.17 -7.48
C LEU A 71 -33.99 -14.84 -6.22
N ALA A 72 -35.02 -13.99 -6.32
CA ALA A 72 -35.92 -13.69 -5.20
C ALA A 72 -36.79 -14.89 -4.81
N GLU A 73 -37.02 -15.84 -5.72
CA GLU A 73 -37.77 -17.08 -5.50
C GLU A 73 -36.87 -18.30 -5.22
N ASP A 74 -35.56 -18.23 -5.49
CA ASP A 74 -34.58 -19.27 -5.18
C ASP A 74 -34.25 -19.29 -3.68
N ALA A 75 -34.85 -20.24 -2.96
CA ALA A 75 -34.61 -20.44 -1.52
C ALA A 75 -33.13 -20.64 -1.16
N GLY A 76 -32.35 -21.30 -2.02
CA GLY A 76 -30.92 -21.54 -1.79
C GLY A 76 -30.07 -20.28 -2.03
N PHE A 77 -30.51 -19.36 -2.88
CA PHE A 77 -29.89 -18.05 -3.03
C PHE A 77 -30.22 -17.15 -1.84
N ILE A 78 -31.50 -17.11 -1.42
CA ILE A 78 -31.94 -16.31 -0.27
C ILE A 78 -31.23 -16.73 1.01
N GLU A 79 -31.04 -18.03 1.24
CA GLU A 79 -30.31 -18.52 2.42
C GLU A 79 -28.82 -18.14 2.39
N HIS A 80 -28.18 -18.21 1.22
CA HIS A 80 -26.80 -17.74 1.05
C HIS A 80 -26.69 -16.23 1.32
N GLN A 81 -27.60 -15.44 0.78
CA GLN A 81 -27.68 -14.01 1.05
C GLN A 81 -27.87 -13.71 2.53
N ARG A 82 -28.79 -14.42 3.21
CA ARG A 82 -29.05 -14.26 4.63
C ARG A 82 -27.78 -14.50 5.45
N ARG A 83 -27.07 -15.60 5.19
CA ARG A 83 -25.80 -15.94 5.86
C ARG A 83 -24.72 -14.90 5.64
N ALA A 84 -24.56 -14.40 4.40
CA ALA A 84 -23.59 -13.34 4.10
C ALA A 84 -23.95 -12.01 4.79
N ALA A 85 -25.23 -11.63 4.81
CA ALA A 85 -25.71 -10.43 5.48
C ALA A 85 -25.54 -10.52 7.01
N GLU A 86 -25.87 -11.67 7.61
CA GLU A 86 -25.66 -11.92 9.04
C GLU A 86 -24.18 -11.91 9.42
N ALA A 87 -23.30 -12.46 8.57
CA ALA A 87 -21.87 -12.39 8.78
C ALA A 87 -21.35 -10.94 8.78
N LEU A 88 -21.84 -10.09 7.86
CA LEU A 88 -21.51 -8.67 7.86
C LEU A 88 -22.03 -7.97 9.13
N GLU A 89 -23.29 -8.21 9.53
CA GLU A 89 -23.84 -7.63 10.76
C GLU A 89 -23.05 -8.03 12.01
N ALA A 90 -22.71 -9.33 12.13
CA ALA A 90 -21.92 -9.85 13.22
C ALA A 90 -20.53 -9.22 13.24
N TYR A 91 -19.89 -9.10 12.07
CA TYR A 91 -18.60 -8.43 11.92
C TYR A 91 -18.68 -6.98 12.39
N LEU A 92 -19.64 -6.19 11.88
CA LEU A 92 -19.79 -4.77 12.22
C LEU A 92 -20.09 -4.52 13.70
N ARG A 93 -20.84 -5.42 14.36
CA ARG A 93 -21.18 -5.31 15.79
C ARG A 93 -20.11 -5.86 16.73
N ARG A 94 -19.11 -6.59 16.22
CA ARG A 94 -18.05 -7.18 17.04
C ARG A 94 -17.31 -6.08 17.83
N PRO A 95 -17.06 -6.26 19.13
CA PRO A 95 -16.27 -5.31 19.91
C PRO A 95 -14.82 -5.20 19.37
N PRO A 96 -14.11 -4.10 19.66
CA PRO A 96 -12.69 -3.98 19.34
C PRO A 96 -11.88 -5.14 19.91
N ILE A 97 -10.99 -5.71 19.10
CA ILE A 97 -10.00 -6.72 19.53
C ILE A 97 -8.81 -6.01 20.18
N LEU A 98 -8.46 -4.83 19.67
CA LEU A 98 -7.37 -4.01 20.18
C LEU A 98 -7.92 -2.68 20.71
N THR A 99 -7.49 -2.32 21.91
CA THR A 99 -7.71 -0.99 22.51
C THR A 99 -6.39 -0.23 22.59
N ILE A 100 -6.43 1.06 22.32
CA ILE A 100 -5.24 1.92 22.33
C ILE A 100 -5.27 2.74 23.62
N GLU A 101 -4.26 2.58 24.47
CA GLU A 101 -4.11 3.38 25.68
C GLU A 101 -3.95 4.87 25.32
N GLY A 102 -4.61 5.75 26.08
CA GLY A 102 -4.55 7.19 25.86
C GLY A 102 -5.57 7.75 24.85
N LEU A 103 -6.29 6.90 24.11
CA LEU A 103 -7.49 7.36 23.39
C LEU A 103 -8.68 7.46 24.34
N GLU A 104 -9.38 8.58 24.28
CA GLU A 104 -10.62 8.85 25.00
C GLU A 104 -11.84 8.47 24.16
N ARG A 105 -13.01 8.35 24.81
CA ARG A 105 -14.26 8.01 24.11
C ARG A 105 -14.62 9.14 23.14
N GLY A 106 -14.70 8.80 21.85
CA GLY A 106 -15.01 9.75 20.79
C GLY A 106 -13.78 10.20 20.00
N ASP A 107 -12.57 9.89 20.47
CA ASP A 107 -11.36 10.10 19.68
C ASP A 107 -11.39 9.26 18.40
N ALA A 108 -10.80 9.83 17.36
CA ALA A 108 -10.53 9.15 16.11
C ALA A 108 -9.03 9.20 15.76
N ILE A 109 -8.58 8.22 14.98
CA ILE A 109 -7.31 8.25 14.27
C ILE A 109 -7.61 8.55 12.80
N ALA A 110 -6.98 9.55 12.22
CA ALA A 110 -7.15 9.85 10.80
C ALA A 110 -5.90 9.44 9.99
N TYR A 111 -6.06 8.48 9.07
CA TYR A 111 -5.01 7.97 8.20
C TYR A 111 -5.12 8.60 6.81
N PHE A 112 -4.15 9.42 6.42
CA PHE A 112 -4.15 10.16 5.17
C PHE A 112 -3.23 9.49 4.14
N SER A 113 -3.76 9.22 2.95
CA SER A 113 -2.95 8.74 1.82
C SER A 113 -3.52 9.19 0.48
N LEU A 114 -2.66 9.34 -0.54
CA LEU A 114 -3.13 9.58 -1.90
C LEU A 114 -3.72 8.32 -2.55
N GLU A 115 -3.27 7.13 -2.17
CA GLU A 115 -3.69 5.89 -2.83
C GLU A 115 -4.19 4.82 -1.86
N PHE A 116 -5.19 4.06 -2.31
CA PHE A 116 -5.77 2.93 -1.58
C PHE A 116 -6.14 1.82 -2.57
N ALA A 117 -5.51 0.65 -2.46
CA ALA A 117 -5.90 -0.54 -3.21
C ALA A 117 -6.92 -1.33 -2.39
N LEU A 118 -8.20 -1.18 -2.71
CA LEU A 118 -9.28 -1.76 -1.91
C LEU A 118 -9.98 -2.92 -2.63
N ALA A 119 -10.32 -2.69 -3.89
CA ALA A 119 -11.03 -3.60 -4.78
C ALA A 119 -10.61 -3.32 -6.23
N GLU A 120 -10.82 -4.30 -7.12
CA GLU A 120 -10.51 -4.26 -8.54
C GLU A 120 -11.29 -3.12 -9.24
N CYS A 121 -12.56 -2.97 -8.91
CA CYS A 121 -13.43 -1.89 -9.40
C CYS A 121 -13.07 -0.48 -8.88
N LEU A 122 -12.09 -0.36 -7.98
CA LEU A 122 -11.59 0.90 -7.43
C LEU A 122 -10.08 1.04 -7.72
N PRO A 123 -9.68 1.37 -8.97
CA PRO A 123 -8.28 1.44 -9.39
C PRO A 123 -7.56 2.71 -8.89
N ASN A 124 -7.74 3.05 -7.61
CA ASN A 124 -7.26 4.26 -6.95
C ASN A 124 -5.87 4.05 -6.30
N TYR A 125 -4.99 3.33 -7.00
CA TYR A 125 -3.64 3.01 -6.54
C TYR A 125 -2.67 2.70 -7.69
N SER A 126 -1.37 2.87 -7.45
CA SER A 126 -0.31 2.63 -8.44
C SER A 126 0.60 1.44 -8.07
N GLY A 127 0.70 1.08 -6.79
CA GLY A 127 1.66 0.07 -6.34
C GLY A 127 1.58 -0.29 -4.86
N GLY A 128 2.75 -0.58 -4.28
CA GLY A 128 2.86 -1.16 -2.94
C GLY A 128 2.39 -0.25 -1.80
N LEU A 129 2.50 1.07 -1.95
CA LEU A 129 2.07 2.04 -0.94
C LEU A 129 0.54 2.02 -0.78
N GLY A 130 -0.21 2.02 -1.88
CA GLY A 130 -1.67 1.96 -1.89
C GLY A 130 -2.21 0.59 -1.49
N VAL A 131 -1.51 -0.49 -1.85
CA VAL A 131 -1.79 -1.84 -1.33
C VAL A 131 -1.65 -1.86 0.19
N LEU A 132 -0.57 -1.30 0.73
CA LEU A 132 -0.36 -1.23 2.18
C LEU A 132 -1.44 -0.38 2.85
N ALA A 133 -1.79 0.77 2.27
CA ALA A 133 -2.86 1.63 2.80
C ALA A 133 -4.21 0.91 2.83
N GLY A 134 -4.56 0.16 1.78
CA GLY A 134 -5.76 -0.68 1.75
C GLY A 134 -5.75 -1.77 2.82
N ASP A 135 -4.65 -2.52 2.92
CA ASP A 135 -4.48 -3.56 3.95
C ASP A 135 -4.49 -2.98 5.38
N HIS A 136 -3.96 -1.76 5.57
CA HIS A 136 -4.00 -1.04 6.84
C HIS A 136 -5.44 -0.75 7.26
N LEU A 137 -6.29 -0.24 6.35
CA LEU A 137 -7.71 0.01 6.65
C LEU A 137 -8.47 -1.28 6.96
N LYS A 138 -8.17 -2.37 6.23
CA LYS A 138 -8.79 -3.69 6.48
C LYS A 138 -8.42 -4.24 7.87
N SER A 139 -7.14 -4.24 8.22
CA SER A 139 -6.70 -4.66 9.56
C SER A 139 -7.19 -3.72 10.68
N ALA A 140 -7.25 -2.42 10.45
CA ALA A 140 -7.85 -1.48 11.41
C ALA A 140 -9.33 -1.80 11.66
N SER A 141 -10.06 -2.18 10.60
CA SER A 141 -11.44 -2.64 10.69
C SER A 141 -11.57 -3.95 11.47
N ASP A 142 -10.72 -4.95 11.21
CA ASP A 142 -10.76 -6.24 11.92
C ASP A 142 -10.48 -6.08 13.40
N LEU A 143 -9.45 -5.30 13.73
CA LEU A 143 -9.05 -4.99 15.10
C LEU A 143 -10.05 -4.07 15.82
N GLY A 144 -10.95 -3.42 15.08
CA GLY A 144 -11.97 -2.53 15.60
C GLY A 144 -11.44 -1.19 16.11
N LEU A 145 -10.38 -0.66 15.47
CA LEU A 145 -9.83 0.64 15.83
C LEU A 145 -10.77 1.78 15.41
N PRO A 146 -10.84 2.89 16.17
CA PRO A 146 -11.60 4.08 15.79
C PRO A 146 -10.83 4.89 14.72
N LEU A 147 -10.52 4.25 13.59
CA LEU A 147 -9.74 4.81 12.50
C LEU A 147 -10.65 5.25 11.36
N VAL A 148 -10.34 6.40 10.77
CA VAL A 148 -10.94 6.91 9.53
C VAL A 148 -9.85 7.12 8.48
N GLY A 149 -10.10 6.68 7.26
CA GLY A 149 -9.22 6.97 6.12
C GLY A 149 -9.58 8.30 5.46
N VAL A 150 -8.59 9.02 4.94
CA VAL A 150 -8.78 10.22 4.11
C VAL A 150 -7.91 10.14 2.87
N GLY A 151 -8.51 10.36 1.69
CA GLY A 151 -7.83 10.30 0.41
C GLY A 151 -8.46 11.16 -0.68
N LEU A 152 -8.02 10.95 -1.92
CA LEU A 152 -8.61 11.56 -3.11
C LEU A 152 -9.32 10.50 -3.94
N PHE A 153 -10.39 10.87 -4.64
CA PHE A 153 -11.02 10.03 -5.65
C PHE A 153 -10.56 10.47 -7.03
N TYR A 154 -9.72 9.66 -7.67
CA TYR A 154 -9.26 9.88 -9.03
C TYR A 154 -10.27 9.29 -10.01
N HIS A 155 -11.02 10.13 -10.72
CA HIS A 155 -12.08 9.67 -11.61
C HIS A 155 -11.58 8.96 -12.87
N GLU A 156 -10.31 9.13 -13.26
CA GLU A 156 -9.66 8.29 -14.27
C GLU A 156 -8.76 7.20 -13.65
N GLY A 157 -8.76 7.07 -12.31
CA GLY A 157 -7.95 6.13 -11.54
C GLY A 157 -6.45 6.23 -11.82
N TYR A 158 -5.78 5.08 -11.72
CA TYR A 158 -4.53 4.82 -12.43
C TYR A 158 -4.82 4.15 -13.78
N PHE A 159 -3.85 4.15 -14.70
CA PHE A 159 -4.09 3.65 -16.05
C PHE A 159 -4.27 2.11 -16.10
N ARG A 160 -5.07 1.69 -17.07
CA ARG A 160 -5.11 0.32 -17.58
C ARG A 160 -3.96 0.16 -18.58
N GLN A 161 -3.10 -0.82 -18.32
CA GLN A 161 -1.93 -1.11 -19.14
C GLN A 161 -2.35 -1.87 -20.40
N GLU A 162 -1.85 -1.43 -21.54
CA GLU A 162 -1.87 -2.21 -22.78
C GLU A 162 -0.46 -2.29 -23.35
N ILE A 163 -0.15 -3.37 -24.07
CA ILE A 163 1.15 -3.54 -24.72
C ILE A 163 0.97 -3.49 -26.23
N SER A 164 1.70 -2.58 -26.87
CA SER A 164 1.69 -2.38 -28.32
C SER A 164 2.34 -3.56 -29.07
N PRO A 165 2.16 -3.64 -30.41
CA PRO A 165 2.80 -4.66 -31.23
C PRO A 165 4.34 -4.70 -31.12
N ASP A 166 5.01 -3.57 -30.90
CA ASP A 166 6.47 -3.49 -30.71
C ASP A 166 6.94 -3.75 -29.26
N GLY A 167 5.99 -4.07 -28.36
CA GLY A 167 6.24 -4.43 -26.97
C GLY A 167 6.28 -3.25 -26.01
N TRP A 168 5.90 -2.05 -26.45
CA TRP A 168 5.89 -0.86 -25.61
C TRP A 168 4.61 -0.75 -24.78
N GLN A 169 4.72 -0.20 -23.57
CA GLN A 169 3.57 0.06 -22.72
C GLN A 169 2.78 1.28 -23.20
N GLN A 170 1.45 1.13 -23.26
CA GLN A 170 0.49 2.19 -23.49
C GLN A 170 -0.45 2.34 -22.28
N GLU A 171 -0.77 3.59 -21.96
CA GLU A 171 -1.67 3.95 -20.87
C GLU A 171 -3.09 4.22 -21.39
N VAL A 172 -4.06 3.43 -20.95
CA VAL A 172 -5.49 3.66 -21.22
C VAL A 172 -6.16 4.17 -19.95
N TYR A 173 -6.80 5.34 -20.03
CA TYR A 173 -7.52 5.96 -18.93
C TYR A 173 -9.03 5.83 -19.16
N LEU A 174 -9.73 5.31 -18.16
CA LEU A 174 -11.18 5.10 -18.19
C LEU A 174 -11.84 6.01 -17.17
N ASP A 175 -12.88 6.73 -17.57
CA ASP A 175 -13.64 7.60 -16.68
C ASP A 175 -14.60 6.75 -15.83
N LEU A 176 -14.45 6.86 -14.52
CA LEU A 176 -15.21 6.15 -13.51
C LEU A 176 -16.39 7.01 -13.08
N ASP A 177 -17.59 6.44 -13.17
CA ASP A 177 -18.79 7.07 -12.64
C ASP A 177 -18.96 6.71 -11.15
N PRO A 178 -18.85 7.66 -10.21
CA PRO A 178 -19.07 7.43 -8.78
C PRO A 178 -20.40 6.75 -8.46
N ALA A 179 -21.45 6.99 -9.26
CA ALA A 179 -22.78 6.40 -9.06
C ALA A 179 -22.81 4.88 -9.28
N THR A 180 -21.78 4.33 -9.92
CA THR A 180 -21.65 2.90 -10.21
C THR A 180 -20.71 2.17 -9.26
N LEU A 181 -20.02 2.91 -8.38
CA LEU A 181 -19.00 2.38 -7.48
C LEU A 181 -19.58 2.09 -6.09
N PRO A 182 -18.92 1.24 -5.28
CA PRO A 182 -19.31 0.99 -3.88
C PRO A 182 -18.95 2.19 -2.98
N MET A 183 -19.48 3.37 -3.31
CA MET A 183 -19.26 4.63 -2.61
C MET A 183 -20.58 5.41 -2.49
N GLN A 184 -20.64 6.28 -1.50
CA GLN A 184 -21.85 7.04 -1.17
C GLN A 184 -21.51 8.51 -0.99
N HIS A 185 -22.46 9.41 -1.32
CA HIS A 185 -22.29 10.81 -0.99
C HIS A 185 -22.16 10.98 0.52
N VAL A 186 -21.21 11.81 0.93
CA VAL A 186 -21.26 12.40 2.26
C VAL A 186 -22.24 13.57 2.20
N LEU A 187 -23.25 13.56 3.05
CA LEU A 187 -24.25 14.63 3.09
C LEU A 187 -23.91 15.62 4.22
N GLY A 188 -24.06 16.91 3.93
CA GLY A 188 -24.02 17.97 4.93
C GLY A 188 -25.30 18.01 5.77
N ALA A 189 -25.33 18.90 6.76
CA ALA A 189 -26.50 19.11 7.62
C ALA A 189 -27.77 19.55 6.85
N ASP A 190 -27.61 20.11 5.65
CA ASP A 190 -28.69 20.53 4.76
C ASP A 190 -29.19 19.42 3.82
N GLY A 191 -28.66 18.21 3.95
CA GLY A 191 -29.00 17.05 3.12
C GLY A 191 -28.40 17.07 1.71
N LYS A 192 -27.53 18.05 1.38
CA LYS A 192 -26.83 18.12 0.10
C LYS A 192 -25.46 17.45 0.18
N PRO A 193 -24.84 17.06 -0.95
CA PRO A 193 -23.45 16.62 -0.96
C PRO A 193 -22.54 17.61 -0.24
N LEU A 194 -21.76 17.11 0.70
CA LEU A 194 -20.82 17.92 1.48
C LEU A 194 -19.65 18.32 0.60
N GLU A 195 -19.47 19.64 0.44
CA GLU A 195 -18.36 20.24 -0.28
C GLU A 195 -17.50 21.06 0.69
N VAL A 196 -16.18 21.01 0.52
CA VAL A 196 -15.22 21.86 1.23
C VAL A 196 -14.46 22.74 0.25
N SER A 197 -14.20 23.99 0.63
CA SER A 197 -13.38 24.90 -0.17
C SER A 197 -11.91 24.84 0.24
N ILE A 198 -11.02 24.95 -0.75
CA ILE A 198 -9.57 25.05 -0.60
C ILE A 198 -9.11 26.31 -1.35
N PRO A 199 -8.50 27.28 -0.66
CA PRO A 199 -8.04 28.51 -1.30
C PRO A 199 -6.80 28.23 -2.14
N PHE A 200 -6.88 28.53 -3.43
CA PHE A 200 -5.79 28.50 -4.39
C PHE A 200 -5.42 29.93 -4.80
N ASP A 201 -4.43 30.08 -5.68
CA ASP A 201 -4.01 31.37 -6.23
C ASP A 201 -5.18 32.10 -6.92
N GLY A 202 -5.70 33.14 -6.25
CA GLY A 202 -6.75 34.02 -6.75
C GLY A 202 -8.17 33.42 -6.82
N ARG A 203 -8.41 32.23 -6.28
CA ARG A 203 -9.71 31.52 -6.39
C ARG A 203 -9.88 30.39 -5.37
N ASP A 204 -11.12 29.99 -5.12
CA ASP A 204 -11.44 28.80 -4.32
C ASP A 204 -11.71 27.58 -5.22
N VAL A 205 -11.05 26.46 -4.91
CA VAL A 205 -11.40 25.14 -5.45
C VAL A 205 -12.32 24.43 -4.47
N TRP A 206 -13.40 23.84 -4.98
CA TRP A 206 -14.35 23.08 -4.16
C TRP A 206 -14.13 21.59 -4.34
N ALA A 207 -14.16 20.81 -3.26
CA ALA A 207 -14.02 19.37 -3.31
C ALA A 207 -15.23 18.70 -2.65
N GLN A 208 -15.90 17.82 -3.39
CA GLN A 208 -17.04 17.05 -2.89
C GLN A 208 -16.55 15.75 -2.25
N ALA A 209 -17.13 15.44 -1.08
CA ALA A 209 -16.76 14.26 -0.32
C ALA A 209 -17.65 13.04 -0.61
N TRP A 210 -17.00 11.88 -0.67
CA TRP A 210 -17.63 10.57 -0.77
C TRP A 210 -17.11 9.64 0.32
N ARG A 211 -17.93 8.68 0.72
CA ARG A 211 -17.61 7.67 1.74
C ARG A 211 -17.59 6.28 1.12
N ILE A 212 -16.56 5.52 1.44
CA ILE A 212 -16.40 4.09 1.14
C ILE A 212 -16.33 3.37 2.49
N ASP A 213 -17.14 2.34 2.69
CA ASP A 213 -17.11 1.55 3.92
C ASP A 213 -16.13 0.37 3.74
N VAL A 214 -14.98 0.41 4.40
CA VAL A 214 -14.00 -0.68 4.46
C VAL A 214 -14.27 -1.48 5.72
N GLY A 215 -15.25 -2.37 5.68
CA GLY A 215 -15.71 -3.07 6.88
C GLY A 215 -16.30 -2.06 7.87
N LYS A 216 -15.68 -1.94 9.06
CA LYS A 216 -15.99 -0.95 10.10
C LYS A 216 -15.33 0.41 9.86
N THR A 217 -14.25 0.46 9.08
CA THR A 217 -13.43 1.66 8.89
C THR A 217 -13.98 2.48 7.72
N PRO A 218 -14.49 3.71 7.96
CA PRO A 218 -14.90 4.59 6.87
C PRO A 218 -13.66 5.21 6.22
N LEU A 219 -13.64 5.20 4.89
CA LEU A 219 -12.71 5.99 4.07
C LEU A 219 -13.47 7.13 3.41
N TYR A 220 -12.99 8.35 3.63
CA TYR A 220 -13.49 9.55 2.96
C TYR A 220 -12.56 9.94 1.81
N VAL A 221 -13.13 10.14 0.63
CA VAL A 221 -12.38 10.57 -0.56
C VAL A 221 -12.95 11.86 -1.13
N LEU A 222 -12.05 12.77 -1.52
CA LEU A 222 -12.38 14.07 -2.09
C LEU A 222 -12.23 14.07 -3.61
N SER A 223 -13.18 14.68 -4.32
CA SER A 223 -13.12 14.89 -5.77
C SER A 223 -13.36 16.35 -6.11
N THR A 224 -12.52 16.91 -6.98
CA THR A 224 -12.72 18.25 -7.55
C THR A 224 -13.51 18.22 -8.85
N ASN A 225 -13.84 17.04 -9.38
CA ASN A 225 -14.62 16.87 -10.60
C ASN A 225 -16.12 17.15 -10.36
N ILE A 226 -16.44 18.42 -10.12
CA ILE A 226 -17.79 18.94 -9.91
C ILE A 226 -18.06 20.14 -10.79
N GLU A 227 -19.33 20.38 -11.11
CA GLU A 227 -19.74 21.44 -12.03
C GLU A 227 -19.36 22.85 -11.54
N ARG A 228 -19.33 23.05 -10.23
CA ARG A 228 -18.96 24.31 -9.58
C ARG A 228 -17.55 24.79 -9.93
N ASN A 229 -16.64 23.85 -10.16
CA ASN A 229 -15.24 24.14 -10.46
C ASN A 229 -15.02 24.45 -11.95
N ALA A 230 -14.00 25.24 -12.26
CA ALA A 230 -13.58 25.46 -13.63
C ALA A 230 -13.00 24.16 -14.23
N PRO A 231 -13.03 23.96 -15.56
CA PRO A 231 -12.55 22.73 -16.18
C PRO A 231 -11.13 22.28 -15.76
N PRO A 232 -10.11 23.17 -15.67
CA PRO A 232 -8.78 22.76 -15.21
C PRO A 232 -8.76 22.22 -13.78
N ASP A 233 -9.64 22.71 -12.91
CA ASP A 233 -9.66 22.33 -11.50
C ASP A 233 -10.30 20.97 -11.29
N ARG A 234 -11.22 20.60 -12.19
CA ARG A 234 -11.82 19.27 -12.22
C ARG A 234 -10.77 18.20 -12.53
N GLU A 235 -9.73 18.57 -13.27
CA GLU A 235 -8.64 17.66 -13.65
C GLU A 235 -7.64 17.41 -12.51
N ILE A 236 -7.68 18.20 -11.41
CA ILE A 236 -6.83 17.97 -10.23
C ILE A 236 -7.00 16.54 -9.71
N THR A 237 -8.24 16.05 -9.65
CA THR A 237 -8.55 14.66 -9.27
C THR A 237 -8.91 13.79 -10.47
N ALA A 238 -8.32 14.03 -11.65
CA ALA A 238 -8.44 13.12 -12.79
C ALA A 238 -7.60 11.86 -12.59
N ARG A 239 -6.28 12.00 -12.50
CA ARG A 239 -5.34 10.86 -12.55
C ARG A 239 -4.46 10.80 -11.32
N LEU A 240 -4.31 9.58 -10.79
CA LEU A 240 -3.30 9.29 -9.80
C LEU A 240 -1.90 9.40 -10.43
N TYR A 241 -1.03 10.23 -9.84
CA TYR A 241 0.30 10.56 -10.38
C TYR A 241 0.30 11.10 -11.82
N GLY A 242 -0.82 11.72 -12.25
CA GLY A 242 -0.88 12.51 -13.47
C GLY A 242 -0.45 13.96 -13.24
N GLY A 243 -0.44 14.75 -14.31
CA GLY A 243 -0.12 16.18 -14.24
C GLY A 243 1.34 16.48 -13.91
N ASP A 244 1.70 17.75 -13.82
CA ASP A 244 3.04 18.25 -13.51
C ASP A 244 3.19 18.61 -12.02
N ASN A 245 4.28 19.29 -11.65
CA ASN A 245 4.50 19.75 -10.28
C ASN A 245 3.39 20.68 -9.77
N GLU A 246 2.78 21.47 -10.66
CA GLU A 246 1.66 22.34 -10.31
C GLU A 246 0.40 21.52 -9.99
N THR A 247 0.07 20.53 -10.82
CA THR A 247 -1.02 19.59 -10.50
C THR A 247 -0.75 18.85 -9.18
N ARG A 248 0.52 18.48 -8.94
CA ARG A 248 0.92 17.73 -7.76
C ARG A 248 0.72 18.51 -6.46
N ILE A 249 1.20 19.75 -6.37
CA ILE A 249 1.00 20.58 -5.18
C ILE A 249 -0.50 20.84 -4.93
N GLN A 250 -1.29 21.02 -6.00
CA GLN A 250 -2.74 21.18 -5.90
C GLN A 250 -3.42 19.93 -5.32
N GLN A 251 -3.03 18.73 -5.76
CA GLN A 251 -3.53 17.47 -5.20
C GLN A 251 -3.20 17.35 -3.71
N GLU A 252 -1.97 17.69 -3.32
CA GLU A 252 -1.53 17.65 -1.92
C GLU A 252 -2.26 18.68 -1.05
N MET A 253 -2.63 19.84 -1.60
CA MET A 253 -3.50 20.81 -0.92
C MET A 253 -4.91 20.27 -0.73
N VAL A 254 -5.52 19.66 -1.76
CA VAL A 254 -6.86 19.06 -1.64
C VAL A 254 -6.84 17.93 -0.61
N LEU A 255 -5.81 17.08 -0.60
CA LEU A 255 -5.68 16.00 0.39
C LEU A 255 -5.46 16.54 1.80
N GLY A 256 -4.42 17.37 2.00
CA GLY A 256 -4.01 17.83 3.33
C GLY A 256 -4.97 18.85 3.92
N ILE A 257 -5.18 19.97 3.23
CA ILE A 257 -6.06 21.06 3.70
C ILE A 257 -7.52 20.66 3.57
N GLY A 258 -7.93 20.18 2.39
CA GLY A 258 -9.31 19.77 2.13
C GLY A 258 -9.73 18.60 3.03
N GLY A 259 -8.86 17.62 3.25
CA GLY A 259 -9.13 16.49 4.13
C GLY A 259 -9.33 16.88 5.59
N VAL A 260 -8.51 17.78 6.14
CA VAL A 260 -8.71 18.29 7.52
C VAL A 260 -10.02 19.06 7.63
N ARG A 261 -10.34 19.93 6.66
CA ARG A 261 -11.62 20.66 6.63
C ARG A 261 -12.82 19.74 6.51
N LEU A 262 -12.70 18.66 5.75
CA LEU A 262 -13.74 17.64 5.66
C LEU A 262 -14.01 17.00 7.02
N LEU A 263 -12.96 16.58 7.74
CA LEU A 263 -13.11 16.00 9.07
C LEU A 263 -13.76 16.98 10.05
N GLN A 264 -13.38 18.26 10.01
CA GLN A 264 -14.03 19.31 10.81
C GLN A 264 -15.52 19.48 10.48
N ALA A 265 -15.88 19.50 9.20
CA ALA A 265 -17.26 19.60 8.75
C ALA A 265 -18.11 18.37 9.17
N LEU A 266 -17.47 17.21 9.31
CA LEU A 266 -18.08 15.99 9.84
C LEU A 266 -18.14 15.94 11.38
N GLY A 267 -17.56 16.91 12.08
CA GLY A 267 -17.43 16.89 13.54
C GLY A 267 -16.45 15.84 14.06
N ILE A 268 -15.53 15.38 13.22
CA ILE A 268 -14.47 14.42 13.58
C ILE A 268 -13.21 15.21 13.92
N GLU A 269 -12.86 15.27 15.20
CA GLU A 269 -11.60 15.83 15.68
C GLU A 269 -10.62 14.68 16.01
N PRO A 270 -9.70 14.33 15.09
CA PRO A 270 -8.81 13.21 15.35
C PRO A 270 -7.77 13.56 16.42
N ALA A 271 -7.66 12.70 17.43
CA ALA A 271 -6.59 12.77 18.43
C ALA A 271 -5.22 12.40 17.83
N VAL A 272 -5.21 11.63 16.74
CA VAL A 272 -4.00 11.25 16.01
C VAL A 272 -4.21 11.41 14.51
N CYS A 273 -3.25 12.03 13.81
CA CYS A 273 -3.18 12.00 12.35
C CYS A 273 -1.95 11.25 11.89
N HIS A 274 -2.13 10.35 10.93
CA HIS A 274 -1.06 9.56 10.31
C HIS A 274 -0.89 9.98 8.85
N MET A 275 0.28 10.55 8.55
CA MET A 275 0.74 10.87 7.21
C MET A 275 1.41 9.64 6.56
N ASN A 276 0.77 9.06 5.55
CA ASN A 276 1.36 8.01 4.72
C ASN A 276 2.17 8.65 3.59
N GLU A 277 3.48 8.85 3.81
CA GLU A 277 4.41 9.64 2.99
C GLU A 277 4.13 11.16 3.02
N GLY A 278 5.10 11.95 2.50
CA GLY A 278 5.09 13.42 2.49
C GLY A 278 3.87 14.07 1.82
N HIS A 279 3.16 13.34 0.94
CA HIS A 279 2.03 13.84 0.14
C HIS A 279 0.88 14.46 0.94
N SER A 280 0.78 14.07 2.22
CA SER A 280 -0.29 14.51 3.12
C SER A 280 0.20 15.54 4.16
N ALA A 281 1.46 15.99 4.08
CA ALA A 281 2.09 16.81 5.11
C ALA A 281 1.39 18.16 5.36
N LEU A 282 0.66 18.70 4.36
CA LEU A 282 -0.16 19.91 4.52
C LEU A 282 -1.32 19.74 5.51
N LEU A 283 -1.69 18.51 5.89
CA LEU A 283 -2.64 18.28 6.99
C LEU A 283 -2.12 18.86 8.31
N GLY A 284 -0.80 18.78 8.54
CA GLY A 284 -0.19 19.32 9.76
C GLY A 284 -0.34 20.84 9.81
N VAL A 285 -0.15 21.50 8.67
CA VAL A 285 -0.31 22.94 8.51
C VAL A 285 -1.75 23.39 8.78
N GLU A 286 -2.73 22.74 8.17
CA GLU A 286 -4.15 23.09 8.38
C GLU A 286 -4.62 22.79 9.81
N ARG A 287 -4.12 21.72 10.45
CA ARG A 287 -4.39 21.43 11.87
C ARG A 287 -3.83 22.50 12.79
N ILE A 288 -2.62 23.02 12.52
CA ILE A 288 -2.05 24.13 13.30
C ILE A 288 -2.93 25.37 13.16
N ARG A 289 -3.31 25.73 11.93
CA ARG A 289 -4.20 26.87 11.67
C ARG A 289 -5.53 26.72 12.43
N ALA A 290 -6.12 25.53 12.41
CA ALA A 290 -7.34 25.23 13.14
C ALA A 290 -7.19 25.38 14.65
N ALA A 291 -6.10 24.84 15.23
CA ALA A 291 -5.82 24.96 16.65
C ALA A 291 -5.56 26.42 17.07
N MET A 292 -4.89 27.22 16.23
CA MET A 292 -4.70 28.65 16.47
C MET A 292 -6.03 29.38 16.60
N GLU A 293 -6.99 29.12 15.71
CA GLU A 293 -8.32 29.72 15.76
C GLU A 293 -9.15 29.22 16.95
N GLN A 294 -9.12 27.92 17.22
CA GLN A 294 -9.88 27.30 18.30
C GLN A 294 -9.44 27.79 19.68
N PHE A 295 -8.14 27.99 19.90
CA PHE A 295 -7.58 28.31 21.21
C PHE A 295 -7.06 29.76 21.35
N GLY A 296 -7.12 30.56 20.28
CA GLY A 296 -6.53 31.90 20.26
C GLY A 296 -5.02 31.86 20.54
N ALA A 297 -4.31 30.95 19.87
CA ALA A 297 -2.92 30.62 20.13
C ALA A 297 -1.98 31.11 19.02
N THR A 298 -0.71 31.32 19.35
CA THR A 298 0.32 31.59 18.33
C THR A 298 0.68 30.32 17.56
N PHE A 299 1.34 30.46 16.42
CA PHE A 299 1.87 29.33 15.65
C PHE A 299 2.76 28.41 16.50
N ALA A 300 3.65 28.97 17.33
CA ALA A 300 4.56 28.21 18.16
C ALA A 300 3.81 27.37 19.22
N GLU A 301 2.78 27.93 19.83
CA GLU A 301 1.94 27.27 20.84
C GLU A 301 1.08 26.15 20.22
N ALA A 302 0.39 26.46 19.12
CA ALA A 302 -0.50 25.52 18.43
C ALA A 302 0.26 24.37 17.74
N ARG A 303 1.51 24.61 17.30
CA ARG A 303 2.35 23.60 16.66
C ARG A 303 2.68 22.42 17.59
N LEU A 304 2.85 22.66 18.89
CA LEU A 304 3.25 21.63 19.85
C LEU A 304 2.27 20.45 19.95
N PRO A 305 0.98 20.65 20.30
CA PRO A 305 0.02 19.56 20.36
C PRO A 305 -0.17 18.88 19.00
N VAL A 306 -0.24 19.65 17.90
CA VAL A 306 -0.43 19.08 16.56
C VAL A 306 0.74 18.20 16.15
N THR A 307 1.97 18.65 16.37
CA THR A 307 3.18 17.88 16.06
C THR A 307 3.22 16.61 16.91
N GLY A 308 3.02 16.73 18.23
CA GLY A 308 3.00 15.57 19.13
C GLY A 308 1.94 14.52 18.77
N ALA A 309 0.82 14.97 18.23
CA ALA A 309 -0.33 14.16 17.79
C ALA A 309 -0.25 13.69 16.33
N THR A 310 0.91 13.79 15.68
CA THR A 310 1.07 13.44 14.26
C THR A 310 2.14 12.38 14.07
N VAL A 311 1.80 11.36 13.28
CA VAL A 311 2.66 10.23 12.89
C VAL A 311 3.04 10.39 11.42
N PHE A 312 4.32 10.21 11.11
CA PHE A 312 4.83 10.28 9.74
C PHE A 312 5.56 8.99 9.36
N THR A 313 5.08 8.32 8.31
CA THR A 313 5.75 7.14 7.75
C THR A 313 6.37 7.49 6.41
N THR A 314 7.66 7.22 6.25
CA THR A 314 8.36 7.35 4.95
C THR A 314 8.56 5.98 4.30
N HIS A 315 8.24 5.90 3.01
CA HIS A 315 8.34 4.69 2.19
C HIS A 315 9.46 4.76 1.15
N THR A 316 10.17 5.89 1.13
CA THR A 316 11.09 6.25 0.06
C THR A 316 12.53 5.95 0.45
N ALA A 317 13.17 5.04 -0.29
CA ALA A 317 14.59 4.69 -0.10
C ALA A 317 15.56 5.60 -0.89
N VAL A 318 15.05 6.41 -1.82
CA VAL A 318 15.86 7.25 -2.73
C VAL A 318 15.32 8.67 -2.83
N ALA A 319 16.21 9.66 -2.83
CA ALA A 319 15.80 11.08 -2.86
C ALA A 319 14.88 11.44 -4.06
N ALA A 320 15.05 10.76 -5.20
CA ALA A 320 14.24 10.97 -6.40
C ALA A 320 12.75 10.61 -6.23
N GLY A 321 12.37 9.87 -5.18
CA GLY A 321 10.97 9.53 -4.87
C GLY A 321 10.24 10.58 -4.02
N ILE A 322 10.91 11.68 -3.65
CA ILE A 322 10.40 12.71 -2.75
C ILE A 322 9.80 13.85 -3.56
N ASP A 323 8.61 14.30 -3.18
CA ASP A 323 8.00 15.50 -3.76
C ASP A 323 8.77 16.76 -3.33
N LEU A 324 9.38 17.42 -4.32
CA LEU A 324 10.14 18.66 -4.18
C LEU A 324 9.48 19.75 -5.03
N PHE A 325 9.09 20.85 -4.39
CA PHE A 325 8.46 21.98 -5.07
C PHE A 325 9.40 23.19 -5.14
N PRO A 326 9.52 23.85 -6.30
CA PRO A 326 10.22 25.13 -6.39
C PRO A 326 9.62 26.16 -5.42
N PRO A 327 10.43 27.01 -4.76
CA PRO A 327 9.93 28.00 -3.80
C PRO A 327 8.87 28.93 -4.38
N ASP A 328 8.99 29.33 -5.66
CA ASP A 328 8.00 30.18 -6.33
C ASP A 328 6.63 29.52 -6.47
N LEU A 329 6.60 28.21 -6.70
CA LEU A 329 5.36 27.43 -6.80
C LEU A 329 4.69 27.33 -5.43
N VAL A 330 5.47 27.04 -4.39
CA VAL A 330 4.98 27.10 -3.01
C VAL A 330 4.48 28.49 -2.69
N ARG A 331 5.20 29.52 -3.15
CA ARG A 331 4.82 30.90 -2.85
C ARG A 331 3.45 31.22 -3.41
N ARG A 332 3.23 30.87 -4.67
CA ARG A 332 1.99 31.07 -5.40
C ARG A 332 0.79 30.41 -4.71
N TYR A 333 0.94 29.17 -4.27
CA TYR A 333 -0.18 28.37 -3.75
C TYR A 333 -0.41 28.47 -2.24
N LEU A 334 0.65 28.73 -1.45
CA LEU A 334 0.58 28.66 0.00
C LEU A 334 0.74 30.03 0.70
N ALA A 335 0.82 31.14 -0.06
CA ALA A 335 0.97 32.48 0.54
C ALA A 335 -0.10 32.85 1.54
N HIS A 336 -1.34 32.63 1.15
CA HIS A 336 -2.48 32.85 2.02
C HIS A 336 -2.42 31.94 3.27
N THR A 337 -1.87 30.73 3.15
CA THR A 337 -1.76 29.78 4.26
C THR A 337 -0.81 30.31 5.34
N TRP A 338 0.41 30.70 5.01
CA TRP A 338 1.36 31.16 6.04
C TRP A 338 0.99 32.53 6.62
N GLN A 339 0.33 33.40 5.84
CA GLN A 339 -0.24 34.65 6.35
C GLN A 339 -1.26 34.37 7.47
N ARG A 340 -2.12 33.36 7.30
CA ARG A 340 -3.09 32.94 8.34
C ARG A 340 -2.45 32.26 9.54
N LEU A 341 -1.26 31.68 9.38
CA LEU A 341 -0.46 31.16 10.49
C LEU A 341 0.29 32.28 11.23
N GLY A 342 0.26 33.52 10.75
CA GLY A 342 0.97 34.65 11.36
C GLY A 342 2.50 34.50 11.30
N VAL A 343 3.02 33.77 10.31
CA VAL A 343 4.48 33.61 10.09
C VAL A 343 4.89 34.23 8.75
N ASP A 344 6.13 34.67 8.65
CA ASP A 344 6.69 35.13 7.37
C ASP A 344 6.99 33.96 6.41
N GLU A 345 7.21 34.30 5.14
CA GLU A 345 7.49 33.35 4.08
C GLU A 345 8.70 32.46 4.39
N ARG A 346 9.79 33.05 4.91
CA ARG A 346 11.02 32.33 5.19
C ARG A 346 10.79 31.28 6.28
N THR A 347 10.11 31.66 7.36
CA THR A 347 9.73 30.79 8.47
C THR A 347 8.87 29.62 7.98
N PHE A 348 7.94 29.86 7.06
CA PHE A 348 7.12 28.79 6.48
C PHE A 348 7.94 27.86 5.58
N LEU A 349 8.74 28.41 4.66
CA LEU A 349 9.57 27.62 3.76
C LEU A 349 10.59 26.77 4.52
N ASP A 350 11.13 27.28 5.63
CA ASP A 350 12.07 26.56 6.49
C ASP A 350 11.44 25.32 7.16
N LEU A 351 10.11 25.19 7.20
CA LEU A 351 9.46 23.94 7.63
C LEU A 351 9.69 22.79 6.65
N GLY A 352 9.93 23.08 5.37
CA GLY A 352 10.17 22.11 4.30
C GLY A 352 11.61 22.04 3.83
N ARG A 353 12.56 22.69 4.51
CA ARG A 353 13.98 22.77 4.11
C ARG A 353 14.88 21.98 5.05
N THR A 354 15.88 21.29 4.50
CA THR A 354 16.94 20.65 5.30
C THR A 354 17.98 21.67 5.77
N ARG A 355 18.15 22.79 5.05
CA ARG A 355 19.02 23.91 5.41
C ARG A 355 18.18 25.19 5.60
N PRO A 356 17.66 25.43 6.81
CA PRO A 356 16.90 26.64 7.10
C PRO A 356 17.64 27.91 6.68
N GLY A 357 16.96 28.79 5.94
CA GLY A 357 17.53 30.02 5.38
C GLY A 357 18.23 29.92 4.03
N ASP A 358 18.29 28.74 3.40
CA ASP A 358 18.74 28.58 2.00
C ASP A 358 17.58 28.91 1.05
N ASP A 359 17.54 30.14 0.52
CA ASP A 359 16.44 30.62 -0.33
C ASP A 359 16.29 29.85 -1.65
N GLY A 360 17.34 29.17 -2.10
CA GLY A 360 17.34 28.36 -3.31
C GLY A 360 16.90 26.90 -3.09
N GLU A 361 16.81 26.44 -1.84
CA GLU A 361 16.43 25.04 -1.55
C GLU A 361 14.95 24.80 -1.91
N PRO A 362 14.64 23.78 -2.74
CA PRO A 362 13.27 23.36 -2.98
C PRO A 362 12.55 22.95 -1.69
N PHE A 363 11.26 23.21 -1.64
CA PHE A 363 10.42 22.82 -0.52
C PHE A 363 10.13 21.32 -0.57
N SER A 364 10.60 20.58 0.43
CA SER A 364 10.42 19.14 0.55
C SER A 364 9.23 18.79 1.44
N MET A 365 8.30 18.04 0.86
CA MET A 365 7.12 17.57 1.59
C MET A 365 7.44 16.51 2.63
N ALA A 366 8.48 15.72 2.39
CA ALA A 366 8.98 14.78 3.40
C ALA A 366 9.61 15.53 4.59
N VAL A 367 10.38 16.60 4.36
CA VAL A 367 10.92 17.43 5.45
C VAL A 367 9.79 18.11 6.23
N LEU A 368 8.76 18.61 5.54
CA LEU A 368 7.56 19.14 6.21
C LEU A 368 6.90 18.08 7.11
N GLY A 369 6.71 16.85 6.60
CA GLY A 369 6.17 15.73 7.36
C GLY A 369 7.04 15.36 8.58
N LEU A 370 8.36 15.32 8.43
CA LEU A 370 9.30 15.07 9.54
C LEU A 370 9.22 16.18 10.60
N ASN A 371 9.15 17.45 10.18
CA ASN A 371 9.12 18.61 11.06
C ASN A 371 7.77 18.83 11.77
N LEU A 372 6.69 18.25 11.25
CA LEU A 372 5.33 18.35 11.80
C LEU A 372 4.80 17.04 12.40
N SER A 373 5.68 16.08 12.70
CA SER A 373 5.34 14.82 13.36
C SER A 373 6.10 14.60 14.68
N GLY A 374 5.48 13.88 15.61
CA GLY A 374 6.05 13.48 16.89
C GLY A 374 6.66 12.09 16.82
N TYR A 375 6.04 11.19 16.05
CA TYR A 375 6.55 9.86 15.75
C TYR A 375 6.88 9.74 14.26
N ARG A 376 8.07 9.24 13.94
CA ARG A 376 8.52 9.02 12.56
C ARG A 376 9.07 7.62 12.40
N ASN A 377 8.74 6.96 11.30
CA ASN A 377 9.29 5.64 11.02
C ASN A 377 9.52 5.36 9.54
N GLY A 378 10.50 4.50 9.29
CA GLY A 378 10.61 3.71 8.07
C GLY A 378 9.80 2.40 8.18
N VAL A 379 9.86 1.60 7.10
CA VAL A 379 8.92 0.51 6.85
C VAL A 379 9.54 -0.89 6.90
N SER A 380 10.82 -0.96 7.29
CA SER A 380 11.58 -2.16 7.66
C SER A 380 12.79 -1.74 8.48
N LYS A 381 13.45 -2.67 9.17
CA LYS A 381 14.66 -2.36 9.97
C LYS A 381 15.81 -1.88 9.10
N LEU A 382 16.02 -2.47 7.94
CA LEU A 382 17.06 -2.02 7.01
C LEU A 382 16.74 -0.62 6.50
N HIS A 383 15.46 -0.36 6.17
CA HIS A 383 15.02 0.95 5.70
C HIS A 383 15.14 2.04 6.74
N ARG A 384 14.99 1.76 8.04
CA ARG A 384 15.30 2.75 9.08
C ARG A 384 16.71 3.31 8.93
N GLY A 385 17.72 2.45 8.72
CA GLY A 385 19.09 2.89 8.50
C GLY A 385 19.28 3.70 7.21
N VAL A 386 18.53 3.36 6.16
CA VAL A 386 18.50 4.14 4.90
C VAL A 386 17.87 5.51 5.12
N SER A 387 16.71 5.58 5.78
CA SER A 387 16.03 6.84 6.10
C SER A 387 16.85 7.73 7.04
N GLN A 388 17.49 7.17 8.07
CA GLN A 388 18.36 7.92 8.97
C GLN A 388 19.53 8.58 8.21
N ARG A 389 20.11 7.88 7.22
CA ARG A 389 21.15 8.43 6.36
C ARG A 389 20.61 9.49 5.39
N LEU A 390 19.47 9.22 4.75
CA LEU A 390 18.85 10.15 3.80
C LEU A 390 18.52 11.50 4.44
N TRP A 391 18.17 11.47 5.73
CA TRP A 391 17.70 12.65 6.47
C TRP A 391 18.69 13.15 7.52
N GLU A 392 19.94 12.67 7.55
CA GLU A 392 20.93 13.11 8.52
C GLU A 392 21.19 14.63 8.47
N THR A 393 21.05 15.23 7.28
CA THR A 393 21.18 16.69 7.09
C THR A 393 20.07 17.51 7.75
N ALA A 394 18.90 16.91 8.01
CA ALA A 394 17.83 17.58 8.77
C ALA A 394 18.13 17.62 10.29
N TRP A 395 19.10 16.82 10.76
CA TRP A 395 19.59 16.83 12.14
C TRP A 395 21.13 16.89 12.18
N PRO A 396 21.75 17.99 11.70
CA PRO A 396 23.20 18.05 11.48
C PRO A 396 24.02 17.91 12.77
N ASN A 397 23.41 18.13 13.93
CA ASN A 397 24.03 18.04 15.25
C ASN A 397 23.81 16.68 15.93
N LEU A 398 23.14 15.72 15.28
CA LEU A 398 22.94 14.37 15.80
C LEU A 398 23.79 13.36 15.02
N PRO A 399 24.48 12.44 15.72
CA PRO A 399 24.95 11.21 15.10
C PRO A 399 23.80 10.51 14.37
N ARG A 400 24.09 9.91 13.22
CA ARG A 400 23.10 9.23 12.37
C ARG A 400 22.27 8.21 13.14
N GLU A 401 22.88 7.48 14.06
CA GLU A 401 22.24 6.44 14.85
C GLU A 401 21.14 7.00 15.77
N LEU A 402 21.26 8.29 16.13
CA LEU A 402 20.33 9.05 16.97
C LEU A 402 19.32 9.87 16.16
N VAL A 403 19.38 9.87 14.82
CA VAL A 403 18.34 10.48 13.98
C VAL A 403 17.00 9.83 14.33
N PRO A 404 15.97 10.61 14.74
CA PRO A 404 14.76 10.11 15.41
C PRO A 404 13.75 9.53 14.41
N ILE A 405 14.18 8.52 13.67
CA ILE A 405 13.37 7.73 12.74
C ILE A 405 13.46 6.27 13.21
N ASP A 406 12.32 5.69 13.54
CA ASP A 406 12.21 4.29 13.96
C ASP A 406 11.85 3.36 12.78
N ALA A 407 11.52 2.10 13.05
CA ALA A 407 11.00 1.14 12.07
C ALA A 407 9.72 0.47 12.57
N ILE A 408 8.69 0.48 11.72
CA ILE A 408 7.56 -0.45 11.82
C ILE A 408 7.54 -1.26 10.53
N THR A 409 7.92 -2.54 10.61
CA THR A 409 7.99 -3.38 9.43
C THR A 409 6.60 -3.61 8.86
N ASN A 410 6.45 -3.41 7.55
CA ASN A 410 5.19 -3.66 6.84
C ASN A 410 4.64 -5.08 7.05
N GLY A 411 3.36 -5.24 6.72
CA GLY A 411 2.69 -6.53 6.63
C GLY A 411 1.68 -6.56 5.49
N VAL A 412 0.93 -7.65 5.42
CA VAL A 412 -0.15 -7.86 4.44
C VAL A 412 -1.41 -8.37 5.13
N HIS A 413 -2.58 -8.00 4.60
CA HIS A 413 -3.85 -8.42 5.18
C HIS A 413 -4.17 -9.86 4.76
N LEU A 414 -3.91 -10.83 5.66
CA LEU A 414 -3.96 -12.26 5.31
C LEU A 414 -5.30 -12.68 4.66
N PRO A 415 -6.49 -12.30 5.18
CA PRO A 415 -7.75 -12.67 4.54
C PRO A 415 -7.93 -12.16 3.11
N THR A 416 -7.22 -11.09 2.71
CA THR A 416 -7.24 -10.60 1.32
C THR A 416 -6.30 -11.40 0.40
N TRP A 417 -5.17 -11.87 0.92
CA TRP A 417 -4.09 -12.40 0.08
C TRP A 417 -3.92 -13.92 0.15
N VAL A 418 -4.41 -14.57 1.21
CA VAL A 418 -4.50 -16.03 1.29
C VAL A 418 -5.65 -16.49 0.40
N SER A 419 -5.42 -17.48 -0.46
CA SER A 419 -6.45 -18.04 -1.31
C SER A 419 -7.58 -18.67 -0.49
N HIS A 420 -8.75 -18.84 -1.11
CA HIS A 420 -9.90 -19.41 -0.42
C HIS A 420 -9.60 -20.82 0.12
N GLU A 421 -9.04 -21.68 -0.72
CA GLU A 421 -8.75 -23.08 -0.41
C GLU A 421 -7.63 -23.22 0.63
N MET A 422 -6.61 -22.35 0.60
CA MET A 422 -5.61 -22.30 1.66
C MET A 422 -6.22 -21.80 2.96
N GLY A 423 -7.13 -20.83 2.89
CA GLY A 423 -7.89 -20.34 4.02
C GLY A 423 -8.75 -21.43 4.67
N GLU A 424 -9.36 -22.32 3.89
CA GLU A 424 -10.11 -23.49 4.41
C GLU A 424 -9.20 -24.49 5.13
N LEU A 425 -7.95 -24.66 4.68
CA LEU A 425 -6.96 -25.43 5.44
C LEU A 425 -6.65 -24.75 6.77
N PHE A 426 -6.40 -23.44 6.76
CA PHE A 426 -6.13 -22.71 7.99
C PHE A 426 -7.33 -22.73 8.94
N ASP A 427 -8.56 -22.60 8.46
CA ASP A 427 -9.76 -22.70 9.29
C ASP A 427 -9.86 -24.06 9.99
N ARG A 428 -9.46 -25.16 9.33
CA ARG A 428 -9.50 -26.52 9.89
C ARG A 428 -8.39 -26.81 10.89
N TYR A 429 -7.15 -26.40 10.60
CA TYR A 429 -5.98 -26.77 11.39
C TYR A 429 -5.50 -25.65 12.34
N VAL A 430 -5.40 -24.41 11.85
CA VAL A 430 -4.96 -23.24 12.63
C VAL A 430 -6.10 -22.66 13.46
N GLY A 431 -7.34 -22.81 12.98
CA GLY A 431 -8.56 -22.27 13.58
C GLY A 431 -8.88 -20.84 13.11
N PRO A 432 -10.14 -20.40 13.20
CA PRO A 432 -10.65 -19.20 12.51
C PRO A 432 -10.02 -17.87 12.97
N ALA A 433 -9.31 -17.87 14.10
CA ALA A 433 -8.63 -16.69 14.62
C ALA A 433 -7.61 -16.08 13.65
N TRP A 434 -7.05 -16.88 12.72
CA TRP A 434 -6.10 -16.38 11.72
C TRP A 434 -6.69 -15.27 10.83
N ARG A 435 -8.02 -15.19 10.71
CA ARG A 435 -8.69 -14.18 9.88
C ARG A 435 -8.71 -12.80 10.53
N ASP A 436 -8.93 -12.76 11.84
CA ASP A 436 -9.17 -11.49 12.57
C ASP A 436 -7.97 -11.06 13.42
N ASP A 437 -7.24 -12.02 13.98
CA ASP A 437 -6.05 -11.82 14.80
C ASP A 437 -4.99 -12.88 14.47
N PRO A 438 -4.34 -12.77 13.29
CA PRO A 438 -3.29 -13.68 12.87
C PRO A 438 -2.18 -13.87 13.90
N GLU A 439 -1.86 -12.86 14.69
CA GLU A 439 -0.74 -12.92 15.65
C GLU A 439 -1.01 -13.94 16.77
N ARG A 440 -2.28 -14.10 17.17
CA ARG A 440 -2.69 -15.01 18.25
C ARG A 440 -3.14 -16.39 17.77
N ALA A 441 -3.19 -16.62 16.46
CA ALA A 441 -3.60 -17.91 15.89
C ALA A 441 -2.54 -19.01 16.10
N ASN A 442 -2.97 -20.28 16.14
CA ASN A 442 -2.08 -21.41 16.37
C ASN A 442 -1.35 -21.85 15.08
N TRP A 443 -0.43 -21.02 14.59
CA TRP A 443 0.28 -21.31 13.34
C TRP A 443 1.12 -22.60 13.41
N MET A 444 1.52 -23.07 14.59
CA MET A 444 2.24 -24.34 14.71
C MET A 444 1.43 -25.54 14.21
N ALA A 445 0.10 -25.46 14.23
CA ALA A 445 -0.79 -26.49 13.69
C ALA A 445 -0.66 -26.68 12.16
N VAL A 446 0.02 -25.76 11.45
CA VAL A 446 0.37 -25.96 10.03
C VAL A 446 1.24 -27.20 9.84
N TYR A 447 2.05 -27.59 10.83
CA TYR A 447 2.83 -28.82 10.76
C TYR A 447 1.97 -30.09 10.80
N ASP A 448 0.76 -30.01 11.38
CA ASP A 448 -0.18 -31.12 11.47
C ASP A 448 -0.98 -31.34 10.17
N ILE A 449 -0.93 -30.40 9.22
CA ILE A 449 -1.54 -30.55 7.90
C ILE A 449 -0.81 -31.68 7.16
N PRO A 450 -1.47 -32.74 6.67
CA PRO A 450 -0.82 -33.76 5.83
C PRO A 450 -0.15 -33.13 4.59
N ASP A 451 1.05 -33.58 4.23
CA ASP A 451 1.80 -32.98 3.12
C ASP A 451 1.03 -33.08 1.79
N GLU A 452 0.35 -34.21 1.57
CA GLU A 452 -0.45 -34.48 0.38
C GLU A 452 -1.61 -33.48 0.26
N GLU A 453 -2.17 -33.08 1.40
CA GLU A 453 -3.29 -32.15 1.45
C GLU A 453 -2.83 -30.72 1.14
N LEU A 454 -1.75 -30.26 1.79
CA LEU A 454 -1.17 -28.94 1.52
C LEU A 454 -0.69 -28.85 0.06
N TRP A 455 -0.01 -29.88 -0.42
CA TRP A 455 0.47 -29.94 -1.80
C TRP A 455 -0.67 -29.90 -2.80
N ARG A 456 -1.74 -30.69 -2.60
CA ARG A 456 -2.91 -30.68 -3.50
C ARG A 456 -3.58 -29.32 -3.57
N VAL A 457 -3.73 -28.63 -2.44
CA VAL A 457 -4.28 -27.26 -2.43
C VAL A 457 -3.40 -26.33 -3.26
N HIS A 458 -2.08 -26.38 -3.07
CA HIS A 458 -1.12 -25.58 -3.83
C HIS A 458 -1.14 -25.89 -5.33
N GLU A 459 -1.19 -27.16 -5.73
CA GLU A 459 -1.32 -27.55 -7.14
C GLU A 459 -2.63 -27.04 -7.75
N GLY A 460 -3.73 -27.02 -6.98
CA GLY A 460 -4.98 -26.39 -7.36
C GLY A 460 -4.83 -24.90 -7.63
N GLN A 461 -4.14 -24.16 -6.75
CA GLN A 461 -3.85 -22.73 -6.95
C GLN A 461 -3.01 -22.48 -8.20
N ARG A 462 -1.97 -23.29 -8.40
CA ARG A 462 -1.13 -23.22 -9.61
C ARG A 462 -1.95 -23.48 -10.86
N GLN A 463 -2.83 -24.48 -10.84
CA GLN A 463 -3.73 -24.75 -11.97
C GLN A 463 -4.64 -23.56 -12.28
N GLN A 464 -5.25 -22.92 -11.27
CA GLN A 464 -6.08 -21.73 -11.48
C GLN A 464 -5.28 -20.57 -12.08
N LEU A 465 -4.07 -20.30 -11.57
CA LEU A 465 -3.17 -19.30 -12.12
C LEU A 465 -2.85 -19.58 -13.58
N ILE A 466 -2.47 -20.82 -13.92
CA ILE A 466 -2.12 -21.19 -15.30
C ILE A 466 -3.32 -21.07 -16.24
N LEU A 467 -4.52 -21.49 -15.82
CA LEU A 467 -5.73 -21.32 -16.61
C LEU A 467 -6.04 -19.85 -16.87
N ARG A 468 -5.98 -19.00 -15.83
CA ARG A 468 -6.18 -17.56 -15.97
C ARG A 468 -5.12 -16.92 -16.86
N ALA A 469 -3.85 -17.29 -16.70
CA ALA A 469 -2.74 -16.77 -17.49
C ALA A 469 -2.90 -17.11 -18.98
N LYS A 470 -3.30 -18.35 -19.29
CA LYS A 470 -3.62 -18.76 -20.68
C LYS A 470 -4.78 -17.94 -21.24
N GLN A 471 -5.88 -17.85 -20.50
CA GLN A 471 -7.06 -17.09 -20.92
C GLN A 471 -6.69 -15.62 -21.19
N GLN A 472 -5.99 -14.98 -20.24
CA GLN A 472 -5.57 -13.60 -20.36
C GLN A 472 -4.64 -13.38 -21.56
N HIS A 473 -3.66 -14.26 -21.73
CA HIS A 473 -2.73 -14.18 -22.85
C HIS A 473 -3.48 -14.25 -24.19
N THR A 474 -4.45 -15.16 -24.32
CA THR A 474 -5.30 -15.24 -25.51
C THR A 474 -6.10 -13.96 -25.72
N GLU A 475 -6.74 -13.41 -24.69
CA GLU A 475 -7.47 -12.13 -24.78
C GLU A 475 -6.57 -10.97 -25.19
N ASP A 476 -5.33 -10.93 -24.68
CA ASP A 476 -4.33 -9.90 -25.01
C ASP A 476 -3.89 -10.02 -26.47
N LEU A 477 -3.64 -11.23 -26.98
CA LEU A 477 -3.31 -11.45 -28.40
C LEU A 477 -4.46 -11.08 -29.34
N LEU A 478 -5.70 -11.46 -28.99
CA LEU A 478 -6.89 -11.11 -29.77
C LEU A 478 -7.10 -9.59 -29.84
N ARG A 479 -6.93 -8.87 -28.72
CA ARG A 479 -6.98 -7.39 -28.69
C ARG A 479 -5.95 -6.75 -29.62
N ARG A 480 -4.76 -7.36 -29.76
CA ARG A 480 -3.72 -6.89 -30.68
C ARG A 480 -3.98 -7.26 -32.15
N GLY A 481 -5.11 -7.91 -32.46
CA GLY A 481 -5.53 -8.25 -33.82
C GLY A 481 -4.90 -9.53 -34.37
N LEU A 482 -4.32 -10.40 -33.53
CA LEU A 482 -3.84 -11.71 -33.97
C LEU A 482 -5.02 -12.65 -34.24
N PRO A 483 -5.07 -13.33 -35.40
CA PRO A 483 -6.14 -14.28 -35.70
C PRO A 483 -6.16 -15.45 -34.71
N ALA A 484 -7.35 -15.86 -34.25
CA ALA A 484 -7.50 -16.95 -33.28
C ALA A 484 -6.79 -18.26 -33.69
N ARG A 485 -6.77 -18.57 -35.00
CA ARG A 485 -6.07 -19.73 -35.59
C ARG A 485 -4.55 -19.73 -35.39
N ASP A 486 -3.93 -18.56 -35.18
CA ASP A 486 -2.48 -18.42 -35.01
C ASP A 486 -2.07 -18.48 -33.51
N ILE A 487 -3.07 -18.53 -32.61
CA ILE A 487 -2.89 -18.60 -31.15
C ILE A 487 -2.74 -20.07 -30.68
N GLU A 488 -3.35 -21.04 -31.36
CA GLU A 488 -3.42 -22.44 -30.92
C GLU A 488 -2.15 -23.29 -31.17
N GLY A 489 -1.13 -22.75 -31.84
CA GLY A 489 0.01 -23.52 -32.38
C GLY A 489 1.27 -23.66 -31.51
N GLY A 490 1.29 -23.17 -30.26
CA GLY A 490 2.48 -23.22 -29.38
C GLY A 490 2.27 -24.10 -28.15
N ARG A 491 3.32 -24.81 -27.68
CA ARG A 491 3.31 -25.48 -26.36
C ARG A 491 2.83 -24.47 -25.32
N THR A 492 1.70 -24.74 -24.68
CA THR A 492 1.09 -23.82 -23.70
C THR A 492 1.67 -24.05 -22.31
N LEU A 493 1.53 -23.06 -21.42
CA LEU A 493 1.90 -23.20 -19.99
C LEU A 493 1.41 -24.55 -19.42
N ASP A 494 2.22 -25.20 -18.61
CA ASP A 494 1.90 -26.51 -18.03
C ASP A 494 1.59 -26.35 -16.53
N PRO A 495 0.40 -26.74 -16.04
CA PRO A 495 0.09 -26.77 -14.62
C PRO A 495 1.01 -27.69 -13.79
N GLY A 496 1.71 -28.63 -14.42
CA GLY A 496 2.71 -29.50 -13.76
C GLY A 496 4.13 -28.92 -13.72
N ALA A 497 4.40 -27.84 -14.45
CA ALA A 497 5.71 -27.21 -14.50
C ALA A 497 5.97 -26.29 -13.30
N LEU A 498 7.24 -26.20 -12.88
CA LEU A 498 7.68 -25.23 -11.88
C LEU A 498 7.39 -23.81 -12.40
N THR A 499 6.57 -23.07 -11.66
CA THR A 499 6.11 -21.73 -12.03
C THR A 499 6.80 -20.67 -11.18
N ILE A 500 7.61 -19.83 -11.82
CA ILE A 500 8.26 -18.68 -11.20
C ILE A 500 7.42 -17.43 -11.47
N GLY A 501 6.94 -16.79 -10.41
CA GLY A 501 6.21 -15.54 -10.48
C GLY A 501 7.10 -14.33 -10.25
N PHE A 502 6.97 -13.31 -11.09
CA PHE A 502 7.55 -11.98 -10.88
C PHE A 502 6.48 -10.93 -11.15
N ALA A 503 5.94 -10.28 -10.11
CA ALA A 503 5.08 -9.13 -10.32
C ALA A 503 5.28 -7.96 -9.37
N ARG A 504 5.52 -6.79 -9.98
CA ARG A 504 5.82 -5.53 -9.29
C ARG A 504 5.79 -4.38 -10.31
N ARG A 505 5.62 -3.15 -9.82
CA ARG A 505 5.92 -1.95 -10.64
C ARG A 505 7.31 -2.10 -11.25
N PHE A 506 7.44 -1.85 -12.55
CA PHE A 506 8.74 -1.83 -13.23
C PHE A 506 9.48 -0.53 -12.87
N ALA A 507 10.74 -0.67 -12.49
CA ALA A 507 11.68 0.41 -12.18
C ALA A 507 13.10 -0.16 -12.29
N GLY A 508 14.08 0.68 -12.63
CA GLY A 508 15.47 0.26 -12.83
C GLY A 508 16.03 -0.53 -11.63
N TYR A 509 15.85 -0.02 -10.41
CA TYR A 509 16.35 -0.67 -9.20
C TYR A 509 15.71 -2.04 -8.89
N LYS A 510 14.57 -2.39 -9.51
CA LYS A 510 13.91 -3.67 -9.26
C LYS A 510 14.46 -4.82 -10.09
N ARG A 511 15.31 -4.52 -11.08
CA ARG A 511 16.04 -5.45 -11.96
C ARG A 511 15.20 -6.61 -12.48
N ALA A 512 14.04 -6.30 -13.08
CA ALA A 512 13.16 -7.32 -13.68
C ALA A 512 13.87 -8.16 -14.75
N THR A 513 14.85 -7.59 -15.43
CA THR A 513 15.62 -8.22 -16.51
C THR A 513 16.87 -8.96 -16.02
N LEU A 514 17.13 -9.04 -14.70
CA LEU A 514 18.27 -9.80 -14.18
C LEU A 514 18.22 -11.29 -14.59
N LEU A 515 17.02 -11.87 -14.63
CA LEU A 515 16.77 -13.24 -15.09
C LEU A 515 17.01 -13.40 -16.61
N LEU A 516 17.00 -12.30 -17.38
CA LEU A 516 17.22 -12.29 -18.83
C LEU A 516 18.68 -12.02 -19.21
N ARG A 517 19.56 -11.83 -18.22
CA ARG A 517 20.96 -11.47 -18.45
C ARG A 517 21.74 -12.55 -19.20
N ASP A 518 21.49 -13.83 -18.92
CA ASP A 518 22.04 -14.99 -19.64
C ASP A 518 20.90 -15.78 -20.30
N LEU A 519 20.51 -15.33 -21.50
CA LEU A 519 19.42 -15.94 -22.26
C LEU A 519 19.71 -17.40 -22.62
N ASP A 520 20.97 -17.76 -22.90
CA ASP A 520 21.33 -19.13 -23.27
C ASP A 520 21.17 -20.08 -22.07
N ARG A 521 21.60 -19.68 -20.88
CA ARG A 521 21.39 -20.45 -19.64
C ARG A 521 19.92 -20.53 -19.28
N LEU A 522 19.19 -19.42 -19.37
CA LEU A 522 17.75 -19.43 -19.15
C LEU A 522 17.02 -20.36 -20.14
N ALA A 523 17.40 -20.37 -21.42
CA ALA A 523 16.81 -21.22 -22.44
C ALA A 523 17.04 -22.72 -22.15
N ARG A 524 18.22 -23.09 -21.64
CA ARG A 524 18.49 -24.46 -21.18
C ARG A 524 17.61 -24.86 -20.00
N ILE A 525 17.43 -23.97 -19.02
CA ILE A 525 16.60 -24.21 -17.83
C ILE A 525 15.13 -24.39 -18.25
N ILE A 526 14.56 -23.41 -18.95
CA ILE A 526 13.14 -23.40 -19.37
C ILE A 526 12.86 -24.48 -20.42
N GLY A 527 13.85 -24.82 -21.25
CA GLY A 527 13.75 -25.80 -22.32
C GLY A 527 13.82 -27.26 -21.87
N ASN A 528 14.15 -27.53 -20.61
CA ASN A 528 14.29 -28.89 -20.09
C ASN A 528 12.94 -29.63 -20.07
N ALA A 529 12.82 -30.73 -20.83
CA ALA A 529 11.58 -31.50 -20.93
C ALA A 529 11.30 -32.40 -19.72
N GLU A 530 12.33 -32.81 -18.98
CA GLU A 530 12.19 -33.65 -17.77
C GLU A 530 11.88 -32.81 -16.53
N ARG A 531 12.34 -31.56 -16.51
CA ARG A 531 12.13 -30.60 -15.41
C ARG A 531 11.65 -29.26 -15.96
N PRO A 532 10.42 -29.18 -16.49
CA PRO A 532 9.94 -27.99 -17.18
C PRO A 532 9.80 -26.78 -16.24
N VAL A 533 10.33 -25.63 -16.65
CA VAL A 533 10.19 -24.37 -15.90
C VAL A 533 9.45 -23.35 -16.74
N GLN A 534 8.57 -22.56 -16.11
CA GLN A 534 7.87 -21.45 -16.73
C GLN A 534 7.93 -20.19 -15.85
N VAL A 535 7.88 -19.02 -16.48
CA VAL A 535 8.05 -17.72 -15.82
C VAL A 535 6.90 -16.80 -16.21
N LEU A 536 6.23 -16.25 -15.20
CA LEU A 536 5.14 -15.29 -15.38
C LEU A 536 5.57 -13.92 -14.85
N PHE A 537 5.75 -12.98 -15.76
CA PHE A 537 5.96 -11.56 -15.46
C PHE A 537 4.62 -10.83 -15.43
N SER A 538 4.50 -9.84 -14.54
CA SER A 538 3.42 -8.86 -14.60
C SER A 538 3.81 -7.55 -13.90
N GLY A 539 3.20 -6.43 -14.29
CA GLY A 539 3.46 -5.15 -13.66
C GLY A 539 3.44 -3.99 -14.64
N LYS A 540 3.33 -2.78 -14.08
CA LYS A 540 3.23 -1.51 -14.82
C LYS A 540 4.48 -0.67 -14.63
N ALA A 541 4.94 0.02 -15.66
CA ALA A 541 5.92 1.11 -15.55
C ALA A 541 5.19 2.44 -15.29
N HIS A 542 5.85 3.40 -14.66
CA HIS A 542 5.28 4.74 -14.54
C HIS A 542 5.16 5.38 -15.94
N PRO A 543 4.11 6.17 -16.25
CA PRO A 543 3.88 6.67 -17.62
C PRO A 543 5.03 7.51 -18.17
N ARG A 544 5.77 8.20 -17.29
CA ARG A 544 6.94 9.05 -17.60
C ARG A 544 8.30 8.36 -17.47
N ASP A 545 8.33 7.08 -17.11
CA ASP A 545 9.57 6.33 -16.90
C ASP A 545 9.86 5.45 -18.11
N ASP A 546 10.43 6.07 -19.15
CA ASP A 546 10.77 5.38 -20.41
C ASP A 546 11.80 4.27 -20.20
N GLY A 547 12.69 4.41 -19.21
CA GLY A 547 13.63 3.35 -18.82
C GLY A 547 12.89 2.11 -18.31
N ALA A 548 11.92 2.29 -17.41
CA ALA A 548 11.09 1.18 -16.94
C ALA A 548 10.20 0.58 -18.05
N LYS A 549 9.70 1.39 -18.99
CA LYS A 549 8.97 0.90 -20.17
C LYS A 549 9.87 0.08 -21.11
N ALA A 550 11.13 0.45 -21.25
CA ALA A 550 12.11 -0.32 -22.01
C ALA A 550 12.36 -1.71 -21.39
N LEU A 551 12.42 -1.83 -20.06
CA LEU A 551 12.52 -3.12 -19.37
C LEU A 551 11.30 -4.02 -19.65
N ILE A 552 10.08 -3.46 -19.68
CA ILE A 552 8.88 -4.20 -20.08
C ILE A 552 9.02 -4.71 -21.52
N ARG A 553 9.47 -3.84 -22.43
CA ARG A 553 9.68 -4.19 -23.83
C ARG A 553 10.69 -5.32 -24.00
N GLU A 554 11.77 -5.31 -23.24
CA GLU A 554 12.78 -6.39 -23.24
C GLU A 554 12.16 -7.74 -22.83
N VAL A 555 11.39 -7.76 -21.73
CA VAL A 555 10.66 -8.97 -21.29
C VAL A 555 9.68 -9.45 -22.37
N VAL A 556 8.95 -8.54 -23.02
CA VAL A 556 8.04 -8.87 -24.11
C VAL A 556 8.79 -9.47 -25.31
N GLN A 557 9.93 -8.91 -25.68
CA GLN A 557 10.76 -9.42 -26.77
C GLN A 557 11.28 -10.83 -26.45
N ALA A 558 11.81 -11.03 -25.24
CA ALA A 558 12.23 -12.36 -24.78
C ALA A 558 11.07 -13.36 -24.82
N SER A 559 9.88 -13.00 -24.31
CA SER A 559 8.69 -13.88 -24.30
C SER A 559 8.24 -14.36 -25.69
N ARG A 560 8.58 -13.60 -26.74
CA ARG A 560 8.21 -13.88 -28.13
C ARG A 560 9.27 -14.68 -28.88
N SER A 561 10.47 -14.83 -28.33
CA SER A 561 11.54 -15.62 -28.94
C SER A 561 11.16 -17.12 -29.01
N PRO A 562 11.64 -17.86 -30.03
CA PRO A 562 11.32 -19.29 -30.20
C PRO A 562 11.63 -20.16 -28.97
N GLU A 563 12.70 -19.84 -28.25
CA GLU A 563 13.22 -20.60 -27.10
C GLU A 563 12.27 -20.50 -25.90
N PHE A 564 11.71 -19.30 -25.66
CA PHE A 564 10.85 -19.01 -24.50
C PHE A 564 9.35 -19.06 -24.78
N ARG A 565 8.95 -19.11 -26.06
CA ARG A 565 7.55 -19.10 -26.49
C ARG A 565 6.71 -20.14 -25.73
N GLY A 566 5.66 -19.66 -25.07
CA GLY A 566 4.71 -20.49 -24.32
C GLY A 566 5.15 -20.91 -22.93
N ARG A 567 6.35 -20.50 -22.48
CA ARG A 567 6.89 -20.78 -21.14
C ARG A 567 7.30 -19.51 -20.39
N LEU A 568 7.64 -18.42 -21.09
CA LEU A 568 7.82 -17.11 -20.48
C LEU A 568 6.72 -16.18 -21.01
N LEU A 569 5.89 -15.63 -20.12
CA LEU A 569 4.82 -14.69 -20.49
C LEU A 569 4.90 -13.41 -19.68
N LEU A 570 4.54 -12.29 -20.31
CA LEU A 570 4.14 -11.07 -19.62
C LEU A 570 2.60 -10.99 -19.62
N LEU A 571 2.00 -10.99 -18.44
CA LEU A 571 0.56 -10.77 -18.24
C LEU A 571 0.31 -9.27 -18.05
N GLU A 572 -0.50 -8.69 -18.93
CA GLU A 572 -0.84 -7.26 -18.91
C GLU A 572 -1.75 -6.91 -17.72
N ARG A 573 -2.04 -5.61 -17.53
CA ARG A 573 -3.11 -5.13 -16.62
C ARG A 573 -3.01 -5.65 -15.19
N TYR A 574 -1.80 -5.71 -14.65
CA TYR A 574 -1.60 -6.06 -13.24
C TYR A 574 -2.51 -5.26 -12.29
N ASP A 575 -3.33 -5.96 -11.53
CA ASP A 575 -4.28 -5.44 -10.56
C ASP A 575 -4.31 -6.31 -9.28
N VAL A 576 -5.32 -6.12 -8.42
CA VAL A 576 -5.46 -6.87 -7.17
C VAL A 576 -5.83 -8.34 -7.44
N GLU A 577 -6.72 -8.63 -8.39
CA GLU A 577 -7.15 -9.99 -8.75
C GLU A 577 -5.97 -10.81 -9.25
N LEU A 578 -5.28 -10.30 -10.28
CA LEU A 578 -4.11 -10.98 -10.84
C LEU A 578 -3.01 -11.11 -9.80
N GLY A 579 -2.84 -10.10 -8.94
CA GLY A 579 -1.95 -10.16 -7.79
C GLY A 579 -2.25 -11.32 -6.85
N ARG A 580 -3.52 -11.57 -6.49
CA ARG A 580 -3.93 -12.70 -5.63
C ARG A 580 -3.61 -14.05 -6.28
N LEU A 581 -3.93 -14.21 -7.56
CA LEU A 581 -3.65 -15.44 -8.30
C LEU A 581 -2.15 -15.72 -8.41
N LEU A 582 -1.35 -14.69 -8.72
CA LEU A 582 0.09 -14.82 -8.86
C LEU A 582 0.77 -15.23 -7.55
N VAL A 583 0.42 -14.59 -6.43
CA VAL A 583 1.06 -14.88 -5.13
C VAL A 583 0.56 -16.18 -4.50
N ALA A 584 -0.62 -16.70 -4.89
CA ALA A 584 -1.12 -17.98 -4.43
C ALA A 584 -0.67 -19.16 -5.31
N GLY A 585 -0.59 -18.97 -6.64
CA GLY A 585 -0.37 -20.04 -7.60
C GLY A 585 1.06 -20.19 -8.13
N SER A 586 1.98 -19.27 -7.82
CA SER A 586 3.40 -19.44 -8.15
C SER A 586 4.04 -20.46 -7.20
N ASP A 587 5.06 -21.19 -7.64
CA ASP A 587 5.85 -22.06 -6.76
C ASP A 587 7.00 -21.27 -6.11
N VAL A 588 7.61 -20.39 -6.90
CA VAL A 588 8.67 -19.46 -6.44
C VAL A 588 8.25 -18.04 -6.71
N TRP A 589 8.33 -17.18 -5.69
CA TRP A 589 8.16 -15.74 -5.84
C TRP A 589 9.52 -15.06 -5.96
N LEU A 590 9.83 -14.52 -7.14
CA LEU A 590 11.14 -13.93 -7.45
C LEU A 590 11.13 -12.41 -7.27
N ASN A 591 12.08 -11.90 -6.48
CA ASN A 591 12.35 -10.48 -6.34
C ASN A 591 13.86 -10.19 -6.44
N THR A 592 14.29 -9.34 -7.36
CA THR A 592 15.71 -9.04 -7.63
C THR A 592 16.11 -7.57 -7.38
N PRO A 593 15.65 -6.89 -6.31
CA PRO A 593 15.97 -5.47 -6.12
C PRO A 593 17.47 -5.23 -5.94
N LEU A 594 17.96 -4.07 -6.36
CA LEU A 594 19.26 -3.53 -5.97
C LEU A 594 19.20 -3.14 -4.50
N ARG A 595 20.13 -3.66 -3.70
CA ARG A 595 20.26 -3.33 -2.29
C ARG A 595 20.95 -1.97 -2.10
N PRO A 596 20.49 -1.06 -1.20
CA PRO A 596 19.34 -1.16 -0.30
C PRO A 596 18.12 -0.34 -0.78
N LEU A 597 17.72 -0.48 -2.05
CA LEU A 597 16.75 0.42 -2.70
C LEU A 597 15.30 -0.07 -2.54
N GLU A 598 15.06 -1.30 -2.07
CA GLU A 598 13.73 -1.75 -1.66
C GLU A 598 13.48 -1.41 -0.18
N ALA A 599 12.60 -0.44 0.07
CA ALA A 599 12.28 -0.02 1.44
C ALA A 599 11.69 -1.17 2.29
N SER A 600 10.82 -1.98 1.72
CA SER A 600 10.33 -3.21 2.36
C SER A 600 9.99 -4.24 1.29
N GLY A 601 8.94 -3.96 0.51
CA GLY A 601 8.33 -4.93 -0.41
C GLY A 601 7.33 -5.84 0.32
N THR A 602 6.08 -5.89 -0.14
CA THR A 602 5.01 -6.69 0.49
C THR A 602 4.64 -7.94 -0.29
N SER A 603 4.98 -8.04 -1.59
CA SER A 603 4.57 -9.18 -2.42
C SER A 603 5.13 -10.52 -1.97
N GLY A 604 6.37 -10.55 -1.46
CA GLY A 604 6.96 -11.76 -0.87
C GLY A 604 6.20 -12.22 0.38
N MET A 605 5.69 -11.30 1.20
CA MET A 605 4.89 -11.62 2.39
C MET A 605 3.58 -12.31 2.01
N LYS A 606 2.92 -11.84 0.93
CA LYS A 606 1.69 -12.43 0.38
C LYS A 606 1.92 -13.85 -0.12
N ALA A 607 3.02 -14.03 -0.86
CA ALA A 607 3.41 -15.32 -1.41
C ALA A 607 3.70 -16.32 -0.29
N CYS A 608 4.51 -15.92 0.69
CA CYS A 608 4.85 -16.75 1.85
C CYS A 608 3.61 -17.19 2.66
N ALA A 609 2.59 -16.34 2.78
CA ALA A 609 1.34 -16.69 3.47
C ALA A 609 0.54 -17.81 2.76
N ASN A 610 0.76 -18.01 1.46
CA ASN A 610 0.19 -19.11 0.67
C ASN A 610 1.14 -20.31 0.56
N GLY A 611 2.24 -20.34 1.31
CA GLY A 611 3.25 -21.40 1.20
C GLY A 611 4.17 -21.30 -0.01
N VAL A 612 4.07 -20.24 -0.82
CA VAL A 612 4.98 -19.99 -1.94
C VAL A 612 6.36 -19.61 -1.42
N LEU A 613 7.41 -20.21 -1.96
CA LEU A 613 8.77 -20.00 -1.49
C LEU A 613 9.36 -18.72 -2.09
N HIS A 614 9.82 -17.81 -1.24
CA HIS A 614 10.38 -16.53 -1.66
C HIS A 614 11.86 -16.67 -2.01
N MET A 615 12.24 -16.18 -3.19
CA MET A 615 13.63 -16.12 -3.64
C MET A 615 13.99 -14.67 -3.93
N SER A 616 14.89 -14.11 -3.14
CA SER A 616 15.21 -12.69 -3.26
C SER A 616 16.57 -12.28 -2.74
N VAL A 617 17.07 -11.16 -3.25
CA VAL A 617 18.22 -10.43 -2.68
C VAL A 617 17.89 -9.99 -1.24
N LEU A 618 18.89 -10.02 -0.35
CA LEU A 618 18.75 -9.62 1.06
C LEU A 618 18.58 -8.09 1.21
N ASP A 619 17.41 -7.61 0.83
CA ASP A 619 16.99 -6.21 0.91
C ASP A 619 15.58 -6.07 1.51
N GLY A 620 15.20 -4.86 1.90
CA GLY A 620 13.89 -4.54 2.48
C GLY A 620 13.51 -5.46 3.64
N TRP A 621 12.31 -6.05 3.55
CA TRP A 621 11.81 -6.97 4.58
C TRP A 621 12.58 -8.31 4.60
N TRP A 622 13.12 -8.74 3.45
CA TRP A 622 13.73 -10.06 3.34
C TRP A 622 15.03 -10.13 4.13
N TRP A 623 15.74 -9.02 4.26
CA TRP A 623 16.94 -8.91 5.09
C TRP A 623 16.69 -9.27 6.57
N GLU A 624 15.55 -8.86 7.14
CA GLU A 624 15.20 -9.18 8.54
C GLU A 624 14.37 -10.47 8.69
N ALA A 625 13.82 -10.99 7.59
CA ALA A 625 12.94 -12.14 7.58
C ALA A 625 13.67 -13.46 7.27
N TYR A 626 14.64 -13.43 6.35
CA TYR A 626 15.25 -14.63 5.77
C TYR A 626 15.81 -15.58 6.83
N ARG A 627 15.47 -16.86 6.68
CA ARG A 627 16.01 -17.97 7.46
C ARG A 627 16.25 -19.17 6.54
N PRO A 628 17.36 -19.91 6.70
CA PRO A 628 17.55 -21.16 5.96
C PRO A 628 16.34 -22.10 6.11
N GLY A 629 15.90 -22.70 5.01
CA GLY A 629 14.77 -23.64 4.98
C GLY A 629 13.37 -23.04 4.77
N THR A 630 13.25 -21.75 4.39
CA THR A 630 11.96 -21.09 4.09
C THR A 630 11.90 -20.38 2.72
N GLY A 631 13.01 -20.41 1.98
CA GLY A 631 13.20 -19.70 0.73
C GLY A 631 14.70 -19.52 0.44
N TRP A 632 15.04 -18.60 -0.44
CA TRP A 632 16.42 -18.40 -0.91
C TRP A 632 16.86 -16.95 -0.89
N ALA A 633 18.15 -16.77 -0.58
CA ALA A 633 18.83 -15.48 -0.60
C ALA A 633 19.72 -15.41 -1.86
N ILE A 634 19.44 -14.47 -2.76
CA ILE A 634 20.26 -14.20 -3.93
C ILE A 634 21.41 -13.25 -3.54
N GLY A 635 22.61 -13.52 -4.04
CA GLY A 635 23.72 -12.58 -3.93
C GLY A 635 24.39 -12.61 -2.55
N ARG A 636 24.94 -11.45 -2.15
CA ARG A 636 25.66 -11.28 -0.86
C ARG A 636 24.98 -10.22 -0.01
N ASN A 637 25.17 -10.28 1.31
CA ASN A 637 24.71 -9.25 2.26
C ASN A 637 25.66 -8.02 2.28
N ARG A 638 25.96 -7.44 1.11
CA ARG A 638 26.79 -6.24 0.96
C ARG A 638 26.36 -5.43 -0.27
N VAL A 639 26.71 -4.14 -0.30
CA VAL A 639 26.58 -3.31 -1.51
C VAL A 639 27.96 -3.31 -2.16
N ASP A 640 28.03 -3.57 -3.46
CA ASP A 640 29.28 -3.49 -4.23
C ASP A 640 29.35 -2.08 -4.89
N ASP A 641 30.56 -1.53 -5.06
CA ASP A 641 30.75 -0.19 -5.63
C ASP A 641 30.52 -0.15 -7.15
N ASP A 642 30.67 -1.29 -7.83
CA ASP A 642 30.42 -1.47 -9.26
C ASP A 642 29.07 -2.18 -9.48
N PRO A 643 28.04 -1.46 -9.97
CA PRO A 643 26.73 -2.03 -10.25
C PRO A 643 26.76 -3.20 -11.24
N GLU A 644 27.66 -3.18 -12.23
CA GLU A 644 27.73 -4.22 -13.25
C GLU A 644 28.33 -5.52 -12.69
N ALA A 645 29.36 -5.39 -11.84
CA ALA A 645 29.91 -6.53 -11.11
C ALA A 645 28.88 -7.11 -10.12
N GLN A 646 28.06 -6.26 -9.49
CA GLN A 646 26.97 -6.70 -8.62
C GLN A 646 25.91 -7.48 -9.41
N ASP A 647 25.47 -6.97 -10.56
CA ASP A 647 24.49 -7.64 -11.41
C ASP A 647 25.02 -8.97 -11.96
N ALA A 648 26.30 -9.03 -12.36
CA ALA A 648 26.93 -10.27 -12.80
C ALA A 648 26.95 -11.33 -11.67
N PHE A 649 27.31 -10.92 -10.45
CA PHE A 649 27.36 -11.82 -9.30
C PHE A 649 25.95 -12.29 -8.88
N ASP A 650 24.99 -11.36 -8.79
CA ASP A 650 23.62 -11.68 -8.40
C ASP A 650 22.95 -12.59 -9.45
N ALA A 651 23.24 -12.40 -10.74
CA ALA A 651 22.77 -13.30 -11.79
C ALA A 651 23.38 -14.70 -11.68
N GLU A 652 24.70 -14.82 -11.45
CA GLU A 652 25.34 -16.12 -11.25
C GLU A 652 24.76 -16.85 -10.03
N SER A 653 24.58 -16.13 -8.92
CA SER A 653 23.94 -16.66 -7.72
C SER A 653 22.49 -17.09 -7.97
N LEU A 654 21.72 -16.31 -8.74
CA LEU A 654 20.34 -16.63 -9.12
C LEU A 654 20.27 -17.93 -9.92
N TYR A 655 21.08 -18.08 -10.97
CA TYR A 655 21.06 -19.29 -11.78
C TYR A 655 21.58 -20.52 -11.03
N GLY A 656 22.64 -20.37 -10.24
CA GLY A 656 23.15 -21.46 -9.39
C GLY A 656 22.08 -21.97 -8.42
N LEU A 657 21.36 -21.07 -7.74
CA LEU A 657 20.23 -21.45 -6.88
C LEU A 657 19.13 -22.21 -7.65
N LEU A 658 18.80 -21.75 -8.87
CA LEU A 658 17.80 -22.40 -9.70
C LEU A 658 18.21 -23.83 -10.07
N GLU A 659 19.43 -24.01 -10.57
CA GLU A 659 19.93 -25.27 -11.11
C GLU A 659 20.29 -26.28 -10.02
N ASP A 660 20.93 -25.84 -8.94
CA ASP A 660 21.51 -26.72 -7.91
C ASP A 660 20.52 -27.06 -6.78
N GLU A 661 19.53 -26.19 -6.52
CA GLU A 661 18.64 -26.34 -5.37
C GLU A 661 17.16 -26.29 -5.75
N VAL A 662 16.67 -25.18 -6.32
CA VAL A 662 15.23 -24.94 -6.51
C VAL A 662 14.59 -25.99 -7.43
N ILE A 663 15.12 -26.15 -8.65
CA ILE A 663 14.56 -27.06 -9.65
C ILE A 663 14.69 -28.53 -9.21
N PRO A 664 15.87 -29.02 -8.77
CA PRO A 664 15.98 -30.37 -8.24
C PRO A 664 14.99 -30.65 -7.11
N LEU A 665 14.83 -29.72 -6.18
CA LEU A 665 13.97 -29.91 -5.02
C LEU A 665 12.47 -30.01 -5.37
N PHE A 666 12.01 -29.21 -6.32
CA PHE A 666 10.62 -29.26 -6.78
C PHE A 666 10.26 -30.58 -7.49
N TYR A 667 11.22 -31.14 -8.21
CA TYR A 667 11.05 -32.37 -8.98
C TYR A 667 11.43 -33.65 -8.22
N ASP A 668 12.01 -33.54 -7.03
CA ASP A 668 12.24 -34.66 -6.12
C ASP A 668 10.91 -35.07 -5.45
N ARG A 669 10.16 -35.92 -6.14
CA ARG A 669 8.81 -36.36 -5.76
C ARG A 669 8.82 -37.82 -5.33
N ASP A 670 8.05 -38.14 -4.30
CA ASP A 670 7.84 -39.51 -3.85
C ASP A 670 6.91 -40.31 -4.78
N ALA A 671 6.59 -41.56 -4.40
CA ALA A 671 5.70 -42.43 -5.16
C ALA A 671 4.25 -41.91 -5.26
N GLN A 672 3.86 -40.94 -4.42
CA GLN A 672 2.56 -40.27 -4.44
C GLN A 672 2.60 -38.96 -5.24
N GLY A 673 3.76 -38.59 -5.80
CA GLY A 673 3.96 -37.37 -6.57
C GLY A 673 4.19 -36.11 -5.73
N VAL A 674 4.48 -36.26 -4.43
CA VAL A 674 4.59 -35.17 -3.47
C VAL A 674 6.07 -34.85 -3.20
N PRO A 675 6.51 -33.58 -3.36
CA PRO A 675 7.86 -33.17 -3.03
C PRO A 675 7.99 -32.88 -1.53
N ARG A 676 8.31 -33.90 -0.73
CA ARG A 676 8.26 -33.84 0.75
C ARG A 676 9.09 -32.71 1.34
N GLU A 677 10.33 -32.55 0.89
CA GLU A 677 11.22 -31.50 1.40
C GLU A 677 10.74 -30.10 0.96
N TRP A 678 10.18 -29.97 -0.25
CA TRP A 678 9.54 -28.72 -0.68
C TRP A 678 8.36 -28.36 0.24
N VAL A 679 7.44 -29.30 0.49
CA VAL A 679 6.28 -29.10 1.37
C VAL A 679 6.71 -28.77 2.80
N ARG A 680 7.77 -29.41 3.30
CA ARG A 680 8.37 -29.07 4.60
C ARG A 680 8.80 -27.60 4.65
N ARG A 681 9.42 -27.09 3.58
CA ARG A 681 9.78 -25.66 3.48
C ARG A 681 8.54 -24.78 3.38
N MET A 682 7.51 -25.16 2.62
CA MET A 682 6.25 -24.42 2.55
C MET A 682 5.63 -24.23 3.95
N LYS A 683 5.55 -25.31 4.74
CA LYS A 683 5.07 -25.25 6.13
C LYS A 683 5.91 -24.33 6.99
N ALA A 684 7.24 -24.45 6.93
CA ALA A 684 8.16 -23.59 7.67
C ALA A 684 8.00 -22.11 7.29
N THR A 685 7.78 -21.82 6.02
CA THR A 685 7.52 -20.47 5.49
C THR A 685 6.24 -19.88 6.04
N ILE A 686 5.12 -20.62 5.98
CA ILE A 686 3.82 -20.17 6.52
C ILE A 686 3.96 -19.84 8.02
N VAL A 687 4.51 -20.79 8.80
CA VAL A 687 4.68 -20.66 10.25
C VAL A 687 5.57 -19.46 10.61
N ALA A 688 6.67 -19.27 9.88
CA ALA A 688 7.62 -18.19 10.18
C ALA A 688 7.07 -16.80 9.85
N TYR A 689 6.21 -16.69 8.83
CA TYR A 689 5.93 -15.41 8.19
C TYR A 689 4.48 -14.93 8.32
N ALA A 690 3.49 -15.82 8.26
CA ALA A 690 2.07 -15.43 8.33
C ALA A 690 1.72 -14.59 9.57
N PRO A 691 2.09 -14.99 10.82
CA PRO A 691 1.78 -14.15 11.99
C PRO A 691 2.57 -12.84 11.98
N ARG A 692 3.88 -12.91 11.67
CA ARG A 692 4.83 -11.81 11.82
C ARG A 692 4.69 -10.72 10.76
N PHE A 693 4.32 -11.07 9.54
CA PHE A 693 4.19 -10.14 8.42
C PHE A 693 2.72 -9.90 8.05
N SER A 694 1.83 -10.00 9.03
CA SER A 694 0.44 -9.54 8.92
C SER A 694 0.32 -8.03 9.14
N THR A 695 -0.60 -7.37 8.44
CA THR A 695 -0.94 -5.97 8.73
C THR A 695 -1.61 -5.81 10.09
N ASN A 696 -2.24 -6.85 10.66
CA ASN A 696 -2.80 -6.80 12.01
C ASN A 696 -1.69 -6.55 13.05
N ARG A 697 -0.58 -7.30 12.97
CA ARG A 697 0.63 -7.03 13.79
C ARG A 697 1.16 -5.63 13.53
N MET A 698 1.31 -5.23 12.26
CA MET A 698 1.81 -3.89 11.91
C MET A 698 0.95 -2.77 12.50
N VAL A 699 -0.38 -2.88 12.42
CA VAL A 699 -1.32 -1.91 12.98
C VAL A 699 -1.27 -1.92 14.52
N SER A 700 -1.07 -3.10 15.14
CA SER A 700 -0.83 -3.23 16.59
C SER A 700 0.46 -2.53 17.03
N ASP A 701 1.53 -2.63 16.24
CA ASP A 701 2.77 -1.89 16.46
C ASP A 701 2.55 -0.37 16.38
N TYR A 702 1.80 0.11 15.38
CA TYR A 702 1.42 1.53 15.30
C TYR A 702 0.57 1.97 16.50
N ALA A 703 -0.44 1.18 16.87
CA ALA A 703 -1.30 1.44 18.01
C ALA A 703 -0.50 1.67 19.29
N THR A 704 0.46 0.77 19.57
CA THR A 704 1.25 0.80 20.79
C THR A 704 2.36 1.85 20.75
N ARG A 705 3.13 1.90 19.66
CA ARG A 705 4.38 2.69 19.59
C ARG A 705 4.17 4.11 19.08
N ALA A 706 3.10 4.37 18.34
CA ALA A 706 2.85 5.65 17.69
C ALA A 706 1.54 6.30 18.15
N TYR A 707 0.40 5.61 18.03
CA TYR A 707 -0.91 6.22 18.28
C TYR A 707 -1.16 6.49 19.76
N SER A 708 -0.83 5.54 20.64
CA SER A 708 -0.96 5.72 22.09
C SER A 708 -0.19 6.94 22.62
N PRO A 709 1.13 7.09 22.37
CA PRO A 709 1.86 8.27 22.83
C PRO A 709 1.40 9.56 22.14
N ALA A 710 0.99 9.50 20.87
CA ALA A 710 0.47 10.67 20.15
C ALA A 710 -0.85 11.17 20.74
N ALA A 711 -1.78 10.27 21.07
CA ALA A 711 -3.04 10.60 21.73
C ALA A 711 -2.82 11.17 23.13
N ALA A 712 -1.92 10.56 23.92
CA ALA A 712 -1.57 11.09 25.24
C ALA A 712 -0.96 12.51 25.15
N ALA A 713 -0.08 12.75 24.16
CA ALA A 713 0.50 14.07 23.91
C ALA A 713 -0.56 15.09 23.49
N TRP A 714 -1.51 14.70 22.63
CA TRP A 714 -2.63 15.53 22.20
C TRP A 714 -3.43 16.05 23.39
N HIS A 715 -3.89 15.14 24.26
CA HIS A 715 -4.71 15.48 25.42
C HIS A 715 -3.93 16.30 26.46
N ALA A 716 -2.68 15.92 26.74
CA ALA A 716 -1.85 16.62 27.73
C ALA A 716 -1.49 18.05 27.30
N LEU A 717 -1.25 18.30 26.00
CA LEU A 717 -0.86 19.61 25.50
C LEU A 717 -2.05 20.54 25.21
N ARG A 718 -3.24 19.99 24.91
CA ARG A 718 -4.46 20.76 24.67
C ARG A 718 -5.23 21.17 25.93
N ALA A 719 -5.00 20.49 27.05
CA ALA A 719 -5.68 20.72 28.30
C ALA A 719 -5.61 22.19 28.77
N ASN A 720 -6.64 22.63 29.50
CA ASN A 720 -6.75 23.97 30.09
C ASN A 720 -6.49 25.12 29.10
N GLY A 721 -6.89 24.98 27.84
CA GLY A 721 -6.67 26.00 26.81
C GLY A 721 -5.20 26.19 26.47
N LEU A 722 -4.48 25.08 26.25
CA LEU A 722 -3.06 25.02 25.87
C LEU A 722 -2.07 25.47 26.96
N GLU A 723 -2.44 25.47 28.24
CA GLU A 723 -1.58 25.92 29.35
C GLU A 723 -0.15 25.33 29.27
N ARG A 724 -0.04 24.00 29.20
CA ARG A 724 1.25 23.30 29.10
C ARG A 724 1.97 23.57 27.78
N ALA A 725 1.26 23.67 26.67
CA ALA A 725 1.87 23.99 25.38
C ALA A 725 2.45 25.41 25.37
N ARG A 726 1.77 26.38 26.00
CA ARG A 726 2.28 27.75 26.17
C ARG A 726 3.54 27.79 27.01
N GLU A 727 3.58 27.05 28.12
CA GLU A 727 4.77 26.93 28.95
C GLU A 727 5.97 26.35 28.18
N VAL A 728 5.74 25.28 27.41
CA VAL A 728 6.77 24.63 26.60
C VAL A 728 7.24 25.56 25.48
N ALA A 729 6.33 26.27 24.79
CA ALA A 729 6.70 27.23 23.75
C ALA A 729 7.58 28.35 24.33
N ALA A 730 7.16 28.95 25.44
CA ALA A 730 7.93 29.99 26.12
C ALA A 730 9.30 29.47 26.62
N TRP A 731 9.37 28.22 27.09
CA TRP A 731 10.63 27.59 27.47
C TRP A 731 11.55 27.36 26.27
N LEU A 732 11.03 26.85 25.15
CA LEU A 732 11.79 26.64 23.92
C LEU A 732 12.37 27.95 23.38
N ASP A 733 11.59 29.03 23.42
CA ASP A 733 12.06 30.35 22.98
C ASP A 733 13.18 30.88 23.87
N ARG A 734 13.09 30.70 25.20
CA ARG A 734 14.18 31.04 26.12
C ARG A 734 15.44 30.22 25.82
N VAL A 735 15.31 28.92 25.58
CA VAL A 735 16.45 28.04 25.25
C VAL A 735 17.10 28.48 23.95
N ARG A 736 16.33 28.74 22.89
CA ARG A 736 16.86 29.19 21.58
C ARG A 736 17.56 30.53 21.67
N ALA A 737 16.97 31.49 22.38
CA ALA A 737 17.57 32.81 22.58
C ALA A 737 18.88 32.73 23.39
N GLY A 738 18.94 31.83 24.38
CA GLY A 738 20.11 31.61 25.23
C GLY A 738 21.14 30.61 24.70
N TRP A 739 20.86 29.87 23.62
CA TRP A 739 21.66 28.72 23.20
C TRP A 739 23.12 29.08 22.93
N ASN A 740 23.36 30.24 22.30
CA ASN A 740 24.70 30.74 21.99
C ASN A 740 25.52 31.10 23.24
N ALA A 741 24.89 31.17 24.42
CA ALA A 741 25.55 31.45 25.70
C ALA A 741 25.93 30.17 26.48
N VAL A 742 25.41 29.00 26.11
CA VAL A 742 25.72 27.72 26.75
C VAL A 742 27.14 27.29 26.40
N LYS A 743 27.95 26.89 27.40
CA LYS A 743 29.37 26.53 27.19
C LYS A 743 29.77 25.34 28.05
N VAL A 744 30.40 24.34 27.46
CA VAL A 744 31.01 23.25 28.24
C VAL A 744 32.21 23.79 29.01
N TYR A 745 32.10 23.88 30.34
CA TYR A 745 33.18 24.32 31.23
C TYR A 745 34.10 23.18 31.66
N ALA A 746 33.52 22.00 31.93
CA ALA A 746 34.26 20.83 32.38
C ALA A 746 33.57 19.55 31.90
N VAL A 747 34.39 18.54 31.58
CA VAL A 747 33.94 17.16 31.32
C VAL A 747 34.74 16.27 32.28
N GLU A 748 34.05 15.68 33.24
CA GLU A 748 34.63 14.71 34.19
C GLU A 748 34.18 13.30 33.78
N ASP A 749 35.10 12.34 33.72
CA ASP A 749 34.78 10.91 33.57
C ASP A 749 35.24 10.12 34.79
N ASP A 750 34.97 8.81 34.82
CA ASP A 750 35.38 7.93 35.93
C ASP A 750 36.91 7.65 35.99
N GLY A 751 37.72 8.28 35.14
CA GLY A 751 39.18 8.20 35.15
C GLY A 751 39.78 6.86 34.70
N SER A 752 38.99 5.92 34.15
CA SER A 752 39.53 4.63 33.74
C SER A 752 40.34 4.71 32.44
N GLU A 753 41.64 4.41 32.50
CA GLU A 753 42.54 4.44 31.32
C GLU A 753 42.33 3.27 30.34
N VAL A 754 41.72 2.18 30.79
CA VAL A 754 41.48 0.98 29.98
C VAL A 754 40.01 0.59 30.07
N ARG A 755 39.31 0.65 28.93
CA ARG A 755 37.90 0.24 28.81
C ARG A 755 37.71 -0.82 27.71
N PRO A 756 36.85 -1.83 27.94
CA PRO A 756 36.42 -2.71 26.86
C PRO A 756 35.71 -1.93 25.76
N ALA A 757 35.97 -2.30 24.50
CA ALA A 757 35.23 -1.73 23.37
C ALA A 757 33.72 -1.95 23.55
N GLY A 758 32.93 -0.87 23.49
CA GLY A 758 31.48 -0.91 23.69
C GLY A 758 31.00 -0.72 25.14
N ALA A 759 31.90 -0.58 26.12
CA ALA A 759 31.51 -0.23 27.48
C ALA A 759 31.02 1.24 27.55
N PRO A 760 29.89 1.53 28.22
CA PRO A 760 29.40 2.90 28.38
C PRO A 760 30.37 3.74 29.22
N VAL A 761 30.60 4.98 28.78
CA VAL A 761 31.36 5.97 29.55
C VAL A 761 30.37 6.91 30.21
N GLN A 762 30.41 7.01 31.54
CA GLN A 762 29.68 8.07 32.23
C GLN A 762 30.55 9.32 32.29
N VAL A 763 30.05 10.38 31.67
CA VAL A 763 30.62 11.72 31.77
C VAL A 763 29.68 12.64 32.52
N ARG A 764 30.22 13.46 33.41
CA ARG A 764 29.54 14.62 33.97
C ARG A 764 30.01 15.85 33.21
N VAL A 765 29.07 16.52 32.57
CA VAL A 765 29.33 17.73 31.79
C VAL A 765 28.78 18.92 32.56
N GLN A 766 29.63 19.92 32.80
CA GLN A 766 29.21 21.22 33.33
C GLN A 766 29.01 22.18 32.16
N LEU A 767 27.80 22.72 31.99
CA LEU A 767 27.36 23.60 30.90
C LEU A 767 27.26 25.08 31.29
#